data_AF-A0A0L6JMR8-F1
#
_entry.id   AF-A0A0L6JMR8-F1
#
_cell.length_a   1.000
_cell.length_b   1.000
_cell.length_c   1.000
_cell.angle_alpha   90.00
_cell.angle_beta   90.00
_cell.angle_gamma   90.00
#
_symmetry.space_group_name_H-M   'P 1'
#
loop_
_entity.id
_entity.type
_entity.pdbx_description
1 polymer ?
#
loop_
_entity_poly.entity_id
_entity_poly.type
_entity_poly.pdbx_seq_one_letter_code
_entity_poly.pdbx_strand_id
1 'polypeptide(L)'
;MKKIVLNLFFLISIIMLVSQAFAAEPAIDYEPNNSPDTSYEVYNNSEVVSTISSKSDVDYYKFYINGIADINISLTSPQGLDYDIKMYNENYKEVAGSKLPGENVDLINKSSLSEGMYSIKVYSFKKTYSDAPYNLSIKINDSNAASKSNTGISEANNINTTMANALEVNNNTSFKAKVSRLNENRYYKFVLGNVSDLDISMIPPKSTDLDIKLYNACGLEAGSSTNKDGVEAISKRKLLPGTYYLKVYGHNYAFSSETFILSLKSAKSALKPNNTGVDGKDIVDDSSVIKESTPISQTSKNVPKALLLYVGQDLPPFTDEDLKKMLIDDPVNTKEFFIVDNGAQYNTYMDSFGEILDIVTPSKIDALTKDKIDSTGILDSIKEDYKKLYNKINRNNSLDYFSNEVFDLALRLIKTDPGVKITIAIPGTEFHALSEEFIEPVKNILIKGIKERLDQENPEYWKNNIRGYYFSTEGLPYYYTWFNPDKTIDFSNSIVKTMLSFSNEIHQVYNKEFSWIPYYGNSLKSKEYYNKDQAVRIGYIANRTNLFDYIIIQPSYYFKADQKNIPFVQNSSKSNMVLDINNDIVGGIKNSKTLVGAEMEIDARYNTMGDNVYKGYQERYSEYVKAFSSLNKETPVAFYAGTRDEFFTEDVYEAVKSFFRSIK
;
A
#
# COMPACT_ATOMS: atom_id res chain seq x y z
N MET A 1 -43.59 51.36 -10.28
CA MET A 1 -43.33 51.97 -11.61
C MET A 1 -42.02 52.74 -11.57
N LYS A 2 -41.10 52.37 -12.49
CA LYS A 2 -40.10 53.22 -13.19
C LYS A 2 -39.03 53.94 -12.33
N LYS A 3 -37.76 53.48 -12.39
CA LYS A 3 -36.70 53.78 -13.40
C LYS A 3 -36.10 55.18 -13.20
N ILE A 4 -34.83 55.28 -12.77
CA ILE A 4 -33.61 55.31 -13.60
C ILE A 4 -33.58 56.50 -14.56
N VAL A 5 -32.59 57.39 -14.41
CA VAL A 5 -31.69 57.92 -15.48
C VAL A 5 -30.38 58.40 -14.77
N LEU A 6 -29.15 57.83 -14.91
CA LEU A 6 -28.21 57.70 -16.07
C LEU A 6 -27.48 59.05 -16.37
N ASN A 7 -26.18 59.24 -16.66
CA ASN A 7 -25.02 58.41 -17.02
C ASN A 7 -23.71 59.26 -17.13
N LEU A 8 -22.58 58.54 -17.37
CA LEU A 8 -21.34 58.93 -18.11
C LEU A 8 -20.21 59.61 -17.30
N PHE A 9 -18.96 59.11 -17.24
CA PHE A 9 -18.12 58.57 -18.33
C PHE A 9 -17.15 57.41 -17.92
N PHE A 10 -16.82 56.63 -18.95
CA PHE A 10 -15.91 55.48 -19.09
C PHE A 10 -14.42 55.74 -18.75
N LEU A 11 -13.73 54.78 -18.13
CA LEU A 11 -12.42 54.31 -18.60
C LEU A 11 -12.17 52.86 -18.18
N ILE A 12 -12.03 52.00 -19.19
CA ILE A 12 -11.53 50.63 -19.09
C ILE A 12 -10.07 50.68 -18.65
N SER A 13 -9.73 50.01 -17.55
CA SER A 13 -8.35 49.69 -17.21
C SER A 13 -8.29 48.23 -16.80
N ILE A 14 -7.64 47.48 -17.68
CA ILE A 14 -7.27 46.07 -17.57
C ILE A 14 -6.62 45.81 -16.22
N ILE A 15 -7.29 45.08 -15.33
CA ILE A 15 -6.63 44.46 -14.18
C ILE A 15 -5.98 43.19 -14.71
N MET A 16 -4.72 43.29 -15.13
CA MET A 16 -3.81 42.16 -15.11
C MET A 16 -3.68 41.73 -13.64
N LEU A 17 -4.46 40.74 -13.21
CA LEU A 17 -4.05 39.91 -12.09
C LEU A 17 -2.82 39.13 -12.59
N VAL A 18 -1.64 39.68 -12.31
CA VAL A 18 -0.41 38.91 -12.38
C VAL A 18 -0.57 37.74 -11.42
N SER A 19 -0.66 36.55 -11.98
CA SER A 19 -0.43 35.30 -11.27
C SER A 19 0.98 35.35 -10.68
N GLN A 20 1.11 35.72 -9.41
CA GLN A 20 2.27 35.29 -8.65
C GLN A 20 1.98 33.88 -8.14
N ALA A 21 2.27 32.93 -9.02
CA ALA A 21 2.56 31.57 -8.61
C ALA A 21 3.86 31.62 -7.79
N PHE A 22 3.74 31.40 -6.49
CA PHE A 22 4.73 30.67 -5.71
C PHE A 22 3.95 29.79 -4.73
N ALA A 23 3.37 28.71 -5.25
CA ALA A 23 3.35 27.51 -4.44
C ALA A 23 4.79 27.01 -4.49
N ALA A 24 5.53 27.22 -3.41
CA ALA A 24 6.80 26.53 -3.21
C ALA A 24 6.55 25.04 -3.47
N GLU A 25 7.38 24.44 -4.32
CA GLU A 25 7.49 22.99 -4.37
C GLU A 25 7.64 22.46 -2.93
N PRO A 26 7.07 21.30 -2.57
CA PRO A 26 7.27 20.77 -1.24
C PRO A 26 8.77 20.70 -1.00
N ALA A 27 9.26 21.44 0.01
CA ALA A 27 10.62 21.30 0.48
C ALA A 27 10.82 19.81 0.76
N ILE A 28 11.78 19.19 0.09
CA ILE A 28 12.17 17.82 0.41
C ILE A 28 12.66 17.88 1.86
N ASP A 29 11.93 17.23 2.76
CA ASP A 29 12.33 17.12 4.15
C ASP A 29 13.50 16.12 4.22
N TYR A 30 14.71 16.64 4.44
CA TYR A 30 15.94 15.86 4.52
C TYR A 30 16.20 15.31 5.94
N GLU A 31 15.29 15.55 6.90
CA GLU A 31 15.42 15.07 8.27
C GLU A 31 14.83 13.66 8.46
N PRO A 32 15.42 12.82 9.35
CA PRO A 32 16.56 13.10 10.20
C PRO A 32 17.93 12.96 9.49
N ASN A 33 18.82 13.96 9.60
CA ASN A 33 20.19 13.91 9.06
C ASN A 33 21.28 14.46 10.01
N ASN A 34 20.95 14.55 11.31
CA ASN A 34 21.76 15.16 12.36
C ASN A 34 23.08 14.43 12.76
N SER A 35 23.40 13.32 12.08
CA SER A 35 24.58 12.51 12.35
C SER A 35 25.12 11.87 11.07
N PRO A 36 26.39 11.41 11.07
CA PRO A 36 26.91 10.72 9.92
C PRO A 36 26.21 9.40 9.57
N ASP A 37 25.67 8.68 10.55
CA ASP A 37 24.90 7.44 10.32
C ASP A 37 23.55 7.71 9.66
N THR A 38 23.00 8.92 9.88
CA THR A 38 21.73 9.38 9.32
C THR A 38 21.93 10.32 8.12
N SER A 39 23.15 10.47 7.60
CA SER A 39 23.46 11.44 6.54
C SER A 39 22.72 11.12 5.24
N TYR A 40 22.21 12.16 4.56
CA TYR A 40 21.47 12.01 3.32
C TYR A 40 22.39 11.85 2.09
N GLU A 41 22.06 10.94 1.18
CA GLU A 41 22.90 10.65 0.01
C GLU A 41 22.70 11.66 -1.13
N VAL A 42 23.81 12.17 -1.67
CA VAL A 42 23.86 13.19 -2.72
C VAL A 42 24.77 12.73 -3.86
N TYR A 43 24.52 13.20 -5.07
CA TYR A 43 25.13 12.71 -6.31
C TYR A 43 25.81 13.84 -7.11
N ASN A 44 26.43 13.49 -8.24
CA ASN A 44 27.02 14.48 -9.13
C ASN A 44 25.96 15.47 -9.65
N ASN A 45 26.25 16.77 -9.57
CA ASN A 45 25.36 17.88 -9.88
C ASN A 45 24.13 17.98 -8.97
N SER A 46 24.19 17.46 -7.74
CA SER A 46 23.14 17.69 -6.75
C SER A 46 23.08 19.16 -6.34
N GLU A 47 21.86 19.67 -6.26
CA GLU A 47 21.49 20.94 -5.64
C GLU A 47 20.54 20.62 -4.48
N VAL A 48 20.91 21.01 -3.27
CA VAL A 48 20.17 20.76 -2.05
C VAL A 48 19.69 22.09 -1.48
N VAL A 49 18.40 22.16 -1.20
CA VAL A 49 17.74 23.30 -0.55
C VAL A 49 17.21 22.80 0.79
N SER A 50 17.84 23.21 1.90
CA SER A 50 17.52 22.72 3.25
C SER A 50 17.66 23.83 4.29
N THR A 51 17.20 23.59 5.52
CA THR A 51 17.20 24.55 6.63
C THR A 51 17.93 23.99 7.85
N ILE A 52 18.75 24.82 8.50
CA ILE A 52 19.13 24.59 9.90
C ILE A 52 18.01 25.18 10.76
N SER A 53 17.21 24.31 11.36
CA SER A 53 15.93 24.58 12.05
C SER A 53 16.06 24.83 13.56
N SER A 54 17.22 24.50 14.15
CA SER A 54 17.47 24.74 15.58
C SER A 54 18.96 25.02 15.88
N LYS A 55 19.26 25.46 17.10
CA LYS A 55 20.66 25.75 17.54
C LYS A 55 21.56 24.51 17.59
N SER A 56 20.96 23.31 17.64
CA SER A 56 21.67 22.03 17.68
C SER A 56 21.64 21.30 16.34
N ASP A 57 20.87 21.80 15.38
CA ASP A 57 20.68 21.20 14.07
C ASP A 57 21.97 21.30 13.24
N VAL A 58 22.33 20.17 12.64
CA VAL A 58 23.47 20.01 11.73
C VAL A 58 23.07 19.04 10.62
N ASP A 59 23.23 19.41 9.36
CA ASP A 59 22.90 18.51 8.27
C ASP A 59 24.15 17.74 7.83
N TYR A 60 24.06 16.41 7.79
CA TYR A 60 25.07 15.58 7.12
C TYR A 60 24.56 15.07 5.77
N TYR A 61 25.41 15.18 4.76
CA TYR A 61 25.24 14.57 3.44
C TYR A 61 26.38 13.61 3.14
N LYS A 62 26.20 12.65 2.24
CA LYS A 62 27.28 11.73 1.81
C LYS A 62 27.24 11.46 0.32
N PHE A 63 28.41 11.25 -0.28
CA PHE A 63 28.55 10.89 -1.69
C PHE A 63 29.74 9.93 -1.87
N TYR A 64 29.72 9.16 -2.94
CA TYR A 64 30.82 8.27 -3.32
C TYR A 64 31.61 8.86 -4.48
N ILE A 65 32.93 8.80 -4.40
CA ILE A 65 33.83 9.06 -5.52
C ILE A 65 34.23 7.72 -6.13
N ASN A 66 34.06 7.58 -7.45
CA ASN A 66 34.48 6.41 -8.20
C ASN A 66 35.83 6.69 -8.89
N GLY A 67 36.90 6.01 -8.45
CA GLY A 67 38.25 6.21 -9.00
C GLY A 67 38.93 7.48 -8.48
N ILE A 68 39.26 8.43 -9.36
CA ILE A 68 39.88 9.70 -8.96
C ILE A 68 39.02 10.83 -9.50
N ALA A 69 38.61 11.74 -8.61
CA ALA A 69 37.74 12.85 -8.98
C ALA A 69 38.21 14.19 -8.44
N ASP A 70 37.87 15.23 -9.19
CA ASP A 70 37.94 16.61 -8.75
C ASP A 70 36.54 17.05 -8.32
N ILE A 71 36.42 17.61 -7.12
CA ILE A 71 35.14 18.07 -6.58
C ILE A 71 35.10 19.58 -6.43
N ASN A 72 33.90 20.14 -6.61
CA ASN A 72 33.56 21.52 -6.28
C ASN A 72 32.25 21.50 -5.51
N ILE A 73 32.29 21.92 -4.24
CA ILE A 73 31.12 22.04 -3.37
C ILE A 73 30.96 23.51 -3.02
N SER A 74 29.75 24.05 -3.15
CA SER A 74 29.43 25.42 -2.74
C SER A 74 28.25 25.45 -1.80
N LEU A 75 28.36 26.20 -0.69
CA LEU A 75 27.26 26.51 0.21
C LEU A 75 26.97 28.01 0.19
N THR A 76 25.69 28.35 -0.02
CA THR A 76 25.17 29.71 0.13
C THR A 76 24.25 29.76 1.34
N SER A 77 24.67 30.50 2.37
CA SER A 77 23.87 30.75 3.57
C SER A 77 22.67 31.67 3.29
N PRO A 78 21.57 31.56 4.05
CA PRO A 78 20.49 32.55 4.02
C PRO A 78 21.00 33.94 4.42
N GLN A 79 20.31 35.00 3.97
CA GLN A 79 20.69 36.38 4.28
C GLN A 79 20.80 36.61 5.79
N GLY A 80 21.91 37.24 6.22
CA GLY A 80 22.18 37.52 7.63
C GLY A 80 22.62 36.32 8.48
N LEU A 81 22.82 35.14 7.89
CA LEU A 81 23.29 33.93 8.57
C LEU A 81 24.71 33.52 8.12
N ASP A 82 25.31 32.63 8.90
CA ASP A 82 26.72 32.24 8.86
C ASP A 82 26.81 30.72 9.06
N TYR A 83 26.55 29.97 7.97
CA TYR A 83 26.65 28.51 7.93
C TYR A 83 27.95 28.10 7.25
N ASP A 84 28.61 27.11 7.82
CA ASP A 84 29.90 26.58 7.37
C ASP A 84 29.72 25.19 6.75
N ILE A 85 30.71 24.77 5.94
CA ILE A 85 30.83 23.39 5.44
C ILE A 85 32.11 22.71 5.90
N LYS A 86 31.99 21.43 6.22
CA LYS A 86 33.11 20.51 6.37
C LYS A 86 32.92 19.29 5.51
N MET A 87 34.02 18.69 5.10
CA MET A 87 34.06 17.44 4.36
C MET A 87 34.95 16.44 5.08
N TYR A 88 34.48 15.22 5.19
CA TYR A 88 35.11 14.10 5.86
C TYR A 88 35.30 12.94 4.88
N ASN A 89 36.36 12.15 5.06
CA ASN A 89 36.48 10.86 4.40
C ASN A 89 35.68 9.77 5.13
N GLU A 90 35.72 8.54 4.61
CA GLU A 90 35.03 7.35 5.14
C GLU A 90 35.32 7.05 6.62
N ASN A 91 36.46 7.49 7.16
CA ASN A 91 36.85 7.30 8.56
C ASN A 91 36.48 8.51 9.44
N TYR A 92 35.63 9.41 8.93
CA TYR A 92 35.24 10.67 9.56
C TYR A 92 36.40 11.60 9.92
N LYS A 93 37.52 11.49 9.19
CA LYS A 93 38.61 12.45 9.28
C LYS A 93 38.30 13.63 8.37
N GLU A 94 38.34 14.85 8.90
CA GLU A 94 38.14 16.08 8.13
C GLU A 94 39.23 16.19 7.03
N VAL A 95 38.79 16.26 5.78
CA VAL A 95 39.67 16.36 4.59
C VAL A 95 39.60 17.73 3.92
N ALA A 96 38.52 18.48 4.16
CA ALA A 96 38.35 19.86 3.71
C ALA A 96 37.27 20.58 4.54
N GLY A 97 37.20 21.90 4.42
CA GLY A 97 36.15 22.72 5.00
C GLY A 97 36.29 24.17 4.57
N SER A 98 35.21 24.94 4.71
CA SER A 98 35.16 26.38 4.51
C SER A 98 34.35 27.01 5.63
N LYS A 99 34.78 28.21 6.07
CA LYS A 99 34.21 28.96 7.20
C LYS A 99 34.26 30.46 6.94
N LEU A 100 33.81 30.88 5.76
CA LEU A 100 33.83 32.28 5.39
C LEU A 100 32.73 33.03 6.15
N PRO A 101 32.97 34.29 6.55
CA PRO A 101 31.97 35.04 7.30
C PRO A 101 30.73 35.31 6.44
N GLY A 102 29.56 35.31 7.08
CA GLY A 102 28.22 35.46 6.50
C GLY A 102 28.08 36.33 5.24
N GLU A 103 27.18 35.88 4.36
CA GLU A 103 26.91 36.36 2.98
C GLU A 103 27.96 35.98 1.92
N ASN A 104 29.09 35.41 2.31
CA ASN A 104 30.02 34.80 1.35
C ASN A 104 29.60 33.36 1.01
N VAL A 105 29.92 32.91 -0.21
CA VAL A 105 29.73 31.51 -0.62
C VAL A 105 30.90 30.68 -0.10
N ASP A 106 30.61 29.70 0.73
CA ASP A 106 31.60 28.73 1.21
C ASP A 106 31.93 27.72 0.13
N LEU A 107 33.22 27.49 -0.13
CA LEU A 107 33.68 26.68 -1.25
C LEU A 107 34.67 25.60 -0.79
N ILE A 108 34.43 24.36 -1.20
CA ILE A 108 35.41 23.28 -1.13
C ILE A 108 35.76 22.86 -2.56
N ASN A 109 36.99 23.13 -2.96
CA ASN A 109 37.58 22.62 -4.20
C ASN A 109 38.71 21.66 -3.85
N LYS A 110 38.58 20.40 -4.26
CA LYS A 110 39.61 19.38 -4.05
C LYS A 110 39.82 18.61 -5.34
N SER A 111 41.07 18.51 -5.75
CA SER A 111 41.46 17.71 -6.90
C SER A 111 42.03 16.37 -6.47
N SER A 112 41.90 15.39 -7.35
CA SER A 112 42.50 14.06 -7.23
C SER A 112 42.13 13.33 -5.93
N LEU A 113 40.88 13.48 -5.48
CA LEU A 113 40.38 12.69 -4.37
C LEU A 113 40.30 11.22 -4.78
N SER A 114 40.82 10.35 -3.93
CA SER A 114 40.76 8.91 -4.14
C SER A 114 39.34 8.39 -3.96
N GLU A 115 39.09 7.26 -4.59
CA GLU A 115 37.89 6.46 -4.45
C GLU A 115 37.52 6.26 -2.98
N GLY A 116 36.23 6.34 -2.69
CA GLY A 116 35.71 6.15 -1.34
C GLY A 116 34.49 7.00 -1.02
N MET A 117 33.90 6.74 0.14
CA MET A 117 32.82 7.55 0.68
C MET A 117 33.35 8.84 1.30
N TYR A 118 32.65 9.92 1.05
CA TYR A 118 32.88 11.20 1.69
C TYR A 118 31.58 11.76 2.25
N SER A 119 31.68 12.48 3.35
CA SER A 119 30.54 13.14 3.99
C SER A 119 30.73 14.64 4.03
N ILE A 120 29.68 15.40 3.79
CA ILE A 120 29.61 16.84 3.97
C ILE A 120 28.82 17.11 5.25
N LYS A 121 29.26 18.07 6.05
CA LYS A 121 28.50 18.59 7.19
C LYS A 121 28.24 20.07 6.96
N VAL A 122 26.98 20.46 6.97
CA VAL A 122 26.53 21.86 7.04
C VAL A 122 26.18 22.17 8.50
N TYR A 123 26.70 23.27 9.04
CA TYR A 123 26.42 23.65 10.43
C TYR A 123 26.49 25.16 10.63
N SER A 124 25.77 25.69 11.62
CA SER A 124 25.89 27.10 11.99
C SER A 124 27.08 27.36 12.92
N PHE A 125 27.99 28.24 12.51
CA PHE A 125 29.13 28.66 13.34
C PHE A 125 28.67 29.36 14.63
N LYS A 126 27.71 30.29 14.51
CA LYS A 126 27.18 31.10 15.63
C LYS A 126 26.00 30.42 16.34
N LYS A 127 25.65 29.19 15.98
CA LYS A 127 24.44 28.48 16.45
C LYS A 127 23.16 29.30 16.22
N THR A 128 23.12 30.01 15.10
CA THR A 128 21.94 30.71 14.57
C THR A 128 21.21 29.78 13.61
N TYR A 129 19.90 29.94 13.50
CA TYR A 129 19.04 29.08 12.70
C TYR A 129 17.92 29.91 12.08
N SER A 130 17.29 29.42 11.02
CA SER A 130 16.21 30.11 10.32
C SER A 130 15.43 29.12 9.46
N ASP A 131 14.14 29.41 9.27
CA ASP A 131 13.29 28.73 8.30
C ASP A 131 13.61 29.13 6.84
N ALA A 132 14.49 30.11 6.63
CA ALA A 132 15.03 30.44 5.32
C ALA A 132 16.11 29.41 4.91
N PRO A 133 16.02 28.82 3.70
CA PRO A 133 16.89 27.71 3.32
C PRO A 133 18.27 28.17 2.85
N TYR A 134 19.29 27.35 3.11
CA TYR A 134 20.57 27.43 2.42
C TYR A 134 20.52 26.66 1.10
N ASN A 135 21.50 26.93 0.22
CA ASN A 135 21.68 26.17 -1.01
C ASN A 135 23.06 25.50 -1.01
N LEU A 136 23.09 24.18 -1.15
CA LEU A 136 24.33 23.39 -1.27
C LEU A 136 24.40 22.79 -2.67
N SER A 137 25.43 23.13 -3.45
CA SER A 137 25.68 22.57 -4.79
C SER A 137 26.92 21.67 -4.74
N ILE A 138 26.84 20.51 -5.38
CA ILE A 138 27.89 19.49 -5.39
C ILE A 138 28.17 19.08 -6.83
N LYS A 139 29.40 19.32 -7.29
CA LYS A 139 29.87 18.92 -8.62
C LYS A 139 31.07 18.01 -8.50
N ILE A 140 30.98 16.84 -9.12
CA ILE A 140 32.01 15.80 -9.11
C ILE A 140 32.46 15.61 -10.56
N ASN A 141 33.69 16.02 -10.85
CA ASN A 141 34.32 15.91 -12.16
C ASN A 141 35.26 14.70 -12.15
N ASP A 142 34.71 13.54 -12.47
CA ASP A 142 35.49 12.32 -12.63
C ASP A 142 36.40 12.44 -13.86
N SER A 143 37.71 12.39 -13.67
CA SER A 143 38.67 12.29 -14.78
C SER A 143 38.62 10.87 -15.34
N ASN A 144 37.63 10.59 -16.18
CA ASN A 144 37.38 9.25 -16.72
C ASN A 144 38.58 8.71 -17.52
N ALA A 145 39.20 7.62 -17.03
CA ALA A 145 39.87 6.69 -17.93
C ALA A 145 38.80 6.02 -18.81
N ALA A 146 39.08 5.91 -20.10
CA ALA A 146 38.25 5.29 -21.15
C ALA A 146 37.47 4.05 -20.69
N SER A 147 36.29 3.81 -21.29
CA SER A 147 35.41 2.65 -21.09
C SER A 147 36.19 1.35 -20.87
N LYS A 148 36.49 1.04 -19.62
CA LYS A 148 36.81 -0.28 -19.14
C LYS A 148 35.58 -0.73 -18.38
N SER A 149 35.12 -1.93 -18.69
CA SER A 149 34.11 -2.63 -17.90
C SER A 149 34.40 -2.42 -16.42
N ASN A 150 33.51 -1.73 -15.70
CA ASN A 150 33.64 -1.64 -14.24
C ASN A 150 33.52 -3.06 -13.72
N THR A 151 34.69 -3.59 -13.36
CA THR A 151 34.92 -4.90 -12.79
C THR A 151 35.16 -4.65 -11.31
N GLY A 152 34.24 -5.10 -10.47
CA GLY A 152 34.49 -5.23 -9.03
C GLY A 152 33.87 -4.17 -8.14
N ILE A 153 32.55 -4.16 -7.98
CA ILE A 153 32.00 -3.84 -6.66
C ILE A 153 32.58 -4.90 -5.71
N SER A 154 33.27 -4.49 -4.65
CA SER A 154 33.62 -5.34 -3.51
C SER A 154 32.84 -4.79 -2.31
N GLU A 155 31.94 -5.60 -1.75
CA GLU A 155 31.09 -5.21 -0.61
C GLU A 155 31.92 -4.82 0.63
N ALA A 156 32.24 -3.53 0.75
CA ALA A 156 32.65 -2.91 2.00
C ALA A 156 31.42 -2.24 2.63
N ASN A 157 30.56 -3.03 3.28
CA ASN A 157 29.56 -2.63 4.27
C ASN A 157 28.29 -1.87 3.83
N ASN A 158 27.50 -2.40 2.89
CA ASN A 158 26.08 -2.01 2.75
C ASN A 158 25.16 -3.19 3.14
N ILE A 159 24.22 -2.95 4.06
CA ILE A 159 23.19 -3.92 4.51
C ILE A 159 22.10 -4.12 3.45
N ASN A 160 22.44 -4.42 2.19
CA ASN A 160 21.48 -4.63 1.10
C ASN A 160 20.71 -5.96 1.23
N THR A 161 20.21 -6.25 2.41
CA THR A 161 19.55 -7.50 2.79
C THR A 161 18.05 -7.51 2.52
N THR A 162 17.50 -6.37 2.07
CA THR A 162 16.08 -6.19 1.72
C THR A 162 15.97 -5.42 0.39
N MET A 163 14.81 -5.49 -0.25
CA MET A 163 14.56 -4.71 -1.46
C MET A 163 14.57 -3.19 -1.19
N ALA A 164 14.16 -2.77 0.01
CA ALA A 164 14.11 -1.35 0.41
C ALA A 164 15.50 -0.71 0.58
N ASN A 165 16.52 -1.52 0.84
CA ASN A 165 17.92 -1.08 0.96
C ASN A 165 18.82 -1.70 -0.11
N ALA A 166 18.24 -2.07 -1.26
CA ALA A 166 18.96 -2.66 -2.38
C ALA A 166 20.10 -1.74 -2.87
N LEU A 167 21.27 -2.34 -3.13
CA LEU A 167 22.43 -1.61 -3.62
C LEU A 167 22.25 -1.22 -5.09
N GLU A 168 22.34 0.07 -5.41
CA GLU A 168 22.26 0.51 -6.80
C GLU A 168 23.47 0.05 -7.63
N VAL A 169 23.21 -0.53 -8.79
CA VAL A 169 24.22 -1.02 -9.73
C VAL A 169 23.92 -0.53 -11.13
N ASN A 170 24.98 -0.18 -11.86
CA ASN A 170 24.86 0.26 -13.25
C ASN A 170 24.52 -0.89 -14.18
N ASN A 171 23.87 -0.57 -15.29
CA ASN A 171 23.74 -1.50 -16.41
C ASN A 171 25.12 -1.82 -17.02
N ASN A 172 25.25 -3.02 -17.63
CA ASN A 172 26.47 -3.45 -18.30
C ASN A 172 27.69 -3.53 -17.36
N THR A 173 27.48 -4.01 -16.14
CA THR A 173 28.49 -4.12 -15.08
C THR A 173 28.79 -5.56 -14.72
N SER A 174 29.95 -5.81 -14.12
CA SER A 174 30.22 -7.06 -13.42
C SER A 174 30.97 -6.82 -12.11
N PHE A 175 30.58 -7.55 -11.06
CA PHE A 175 31.11 -7.32 -9.74
C PHE A 175 31.10 -8.56 -8.85
N LYS A 176 31.75 -8.46 -7.69
CA LYS A 176 31.87 -9.53 -6.70
C LYS A 176 31.10 -9.21 -5.43
N ALA A 177 30.39 -10.17 -4.89
CA ALA A 177 29.68 -9.98 -3.62
C ALA A 177 29.57 -11.29 -2.85
N LYS A 178 29.05 -11.24 -1.63
CA LYS A 178 28.98 -12.43 -0.75
C LYS A 178 27.62 -12.56 -0.08
N VAL A 179 27.17 -13.79 0.04
CA VAL A 179 26.12 -14.20 0.99
C VAL A 179 26.86 -14.93 2.10
N SER A 180 27.17 -14.23 3.18
CA SER A 180 28.17 -14.63 4.20
C SER A 180 27.58 -15.22 5.48
N ARG A 181 26.26 -15.18 5.64
CA ARG A 181 25.54 -15.67 6.82
C ARG A 181 24.29 -16.44 6.42
N LEU A 182 23.86 -17.33 7.31
CA LEU A 182 22.59 -18.05 7.20
C LEU A 182 21.43 -17.06 7.03
N ASN A 183 20.50 -17.34 6.11
CA ASN A 183 19.33 -16.49 5.79
C ASN A 183 19.65 -15.08 5.27
N GLU A 184 20.90 -14.81 4.92
CA GLU A 184 21.29 -13.53 4.33
C GLU A 184 20.84 -13.48 2.86
N ASN A 185 20.11 -12.42 2.51
CA ASN A 185 19.81 -12.08 1.13
C ASN A 185 20.68 -10.91 0.69
N ARG A 186 20.90 -10.77 -0.62
CA ARG A 186 21.55 -9.61 -1.22
C ARG A 186 20.68 -9.05 -2.33
N TYR A 187 20.33 -7.78 -2.23
CA TYR A 187 19.49 -7.08 -3.19
C TYR A 187 20.31 -6.01 -3.92
N TYR A 188 20.15 -5.97 -5.23
CA TYR A 188 20.72 -4.95 -6.11
C TYR A 188 19.61 -4.26 -6.87
N LYS A 189 19.72 -2.97 -7.14
CA LYS A 189 18.75 -2.17 -7.89
C LYS A 189 19.40 -1.61 -9.15
N PHE A 190 18.72 -1.64 -10.29
CA PHE A 190 19.19 -1.01 -11.53
C PHE A 190 18.01 -0.44 -12.32
N VAL A 191 18.26 0.50 -13.22
CA VAL A 191 17.22 1.19 -14.00
C VAL A 191 17.41 0.94 -15.49
N LEU A 192 16.37 0.46 -16.17
CA LEU A 192 16.31 0.40 -17.63
C LEU A 192 15.68 1.69 -18.16
N GLY A 193 16.43 2.50 -18.90
CA GLY A 193 15.91 3.76 -19.47
C GLY A 193 15.13 3.58 -20.78
N ASN A 194 15.15 2.39 -21.37
CA ASN A 194 14.47 2.05 -22.63
C ASN A 194 13.95 0.61 -22.56
N VAL A 195 13.06 0.25 -23.50
CA VAL A 195 12.74 -1.17 -23.75
C VAL A 195 14.04 -1.91 -24.07
N SER A 196 14.40 -2.90 -23.26
CA SER A 196 15.74 -3.52 -23.29
C SER A 196 15.69 -5.04 -23.21
N ASP A 197 16.66 -5.67 -23.87
CA ASP A 197 17.02 -7.06 -23.66
C ASP A 197 18.01 -7.11 -22.50
N LEU A 198 17.73 -7.94 -21.50
CA LEU A 198 18.48 -8.07 -20.26
C LEU A 198 19.03 -9.48 -20.13
N ASP A 199 20.32 -9.60 -19.86
CA ASP A 199 21.01 -10.84 -19.52
C ASP A 199 21.74 -10.65 -18.18
N ILE A 200 21.36 -11.45 -17.19
CA ILE A 200 22.00 -11.51 -15.87
C ILE A 200 22.65 -12.89 -15.75
N SER A 201 23.89 -12.94 -15.27
CA SER A 201 24.59 -14.17 -14.94
C SER A 201 25.28 -14.04 -13.58
N MET A 202 25.16 -15.06 -12.74
CA MET A 202 25.84 -15.13 -11.45
C MET A 202 26.61 -16.45 -11.34
N ILE A 203 27.91 -16.35 -11.04
CA ILE A 203 28.79 -17.50 -10.80
C ILE A 203 28.93 -17.64 -9.27
N PRO A 204 28.32 -18.65 -8.64
CA PRO A 204 28.44 -18.83 -7.19
C PRO A 204 29.84 -19.32 -6.80
N PRO A 205 30.23 -19.20 -5.51
CA PRO A 205 31.42 -19.86 -5.02
C PRO A 205 31.33 -21.37 -5.18
N LYS A 206 32.48 -22.03 -5.35
CA LYS A 206 32.53 -23.48 -5.52
C LYS A 206 31.81 -24.20 -4.37
N SER A 207 30.94 -25.14 -4.70
CA SER A 207 30.16 -25.94 -3.74
C SER A 207 29.21 -25.12 -2.85
N THR A 208 28.80 -23.92 -3.30
CA THR A 208 27.76 -23.10 -2.66
C THR A 208 26.58 -22.95 -3.61
N ASP A 209 25.39 -23.35 -3.17
CA ASP A 209 24.15 -23.30 -3.96
C ASP A 209 23.45 -21.96 -3.74
N LEU A 210 23.83 -20.95 -4.53
CA LEU A 210 23.19 -19.63 -4.50
C LEU A 210 22.26 -19.47 -5.70
N ASP A 211 21.05 -18.97 -5.45
CA ASP A 211 20.01 -18.70 -6.43
C ASP A 211 19.90 -17.19 -6.72
N ILE A 212 19.27 -16.84 -7.85
CA ILE A 212 18.91 -15.44 -8.17
C ILE A 212 17.43 -15.27 -8.54
N LYS A 213 16.85 -14.15 -8.14
CA LYS A 213 15.51 -13.69 -8.52
C LYS A 213 15.55 -12.23 -8.96
N LEU A 214 15.05 -11.95 -10.16
CA LEU A 214 14.84 -10.62 -10.68
C LEU A 214 13.40 -10.19 -10.39
N TYR A 215 13.24 -8.99 -9.87
CA TYR A 215 11.98 -8.33 -9.61
C TYR A 215 11.88 -7.01 -10.38
N ASN A 216 10.68 -6.60 -10.77
CA ASN A 216 10.44 -5.24 -11.27
C ASN A 216 10.26 -4.23 -10.11
N ALA A 217 10.02 -2.97 -10.43
CA ALA A 217 9.81 -1.88 -9.46
C ALA A 217 8.64 -2.15 -8.48
N CYS A 218 7.72 -3.03 -8.87
CA CYS A 218 6.52 -3.45 -8.16
C CYS A 218 6.74 -4.73 -7.32
N GLY A 219 7.97 -5.22 -7.20
CA GLY A 219 8.30 -6.45 -6.48
C GLY A 219 7.83 -7.74 -7.13
N LEU A 220 7.38 -7.73 -8.39
CA LEU A 220 7.00 -8.95 -9.12
C LEU A 220 8.22 -9.67 -9.66
N GLU A 221 8.27 -11.00 -9.52
CA GLU A 221 9.32 -11.81 -10.14
C GLU A 221 9.25 -11.68 -11.67
N ALA A 222 10.21 -10.97 -12.25
CA ALA A 222 10.40 -10.85 -13.69
C ALA A 222 11.26 -12.00 -14.25
N GLY A 223 11.98 -12.74 -13.39
CA GLY A 223 12.71 -13.97 -13.74
C GLY A 223 13.44 -14.58 -12.54
N SER A 224 13.83 -15.84 -12.63
CA SER A 224 14.66 -16.51 -11.62
C SER A 224 15.53 -17.60 -12.23
N SER A 225 16.55 -18.03 -11.49
CA SER A 225 17.41 -19.16 -11.79
C SER A 225 17.84 -19.83 -10.48
N THR A 226 17.83 -21.18 -10.45
CA THR A 226 18.09 -21.99 -9.24
C THR A 226 18.92 -23.25 -9.54
N ASN A 227 20.08 -23.10 -10.18
CA ASN A 227 20.94 -24.18 -10.61
C ASN A 227 21.88 -24.66 -9.48
N LYS A 228 21.55 -25.82 -8.88
CA LYS A 228 22.24 -26.48 -7.77
C LYS A 228 23.77 -26.31 -7.62
N ASP A 229 24.54 -26.40 -8.71
CA ASP A 229 26.02 -26.31 -8.68
C ASP A 229 26.58 -25.53 -9.90
N GLY A 230 25.75 -24.65 -10.49
CA GLY A 230 26.00 -24.05 -11.81
C GLY A 230 26.03 -22.52 -11.82
N VAL A 231 26.32 -21.97 -13.00
CA VAL A 231 26.09 -20.54 -13.24
C VAL A 231 24.58 -20.29 -13.26
N GLU A 232 24.13 -19.33 -12.47
CA GLU A 232 22.77 -18.82 -12.56
C GLU A 232 22.65 -17.87 -13.74
N ALA A 233 21.55 -17.95 -14.49
CA ALA A 233 21.33 -17.09 -15.65
C ALA A 233 19.86 -16.70 -15.81
N ILE A 234 19.60 -15.40 -15.96
CA ILE A 234 18.29 -14.86 -16.34
C ILE A 234 18.44 -14.11 -17.65
N SER A 235 17.73 -14.55 -18.69
CA SER A 235 17.60 -13.85 -19.97
C SER A 235 16.17 -13.39 -20.18
N LYS A 236 15.98 -12.09 -20.35
CA LYS A 236 14.69 -11.45 -20.64
C LYS A 236 14.82 -10.56 -21.86
N ARG A 237 13.79 -10.49 -22.68
CA ARG A 237 13.78 -9.71 -23.93
C ARG A 237 12.63 -8.72 -23.88
N LYS A 238 12.86 -7.53 -24.42
CA LYS A 238 11.88 -6.43 -24.45
C LYS A 238 11.29 -6.07 -23.08
N LEU A 239 12.10 -6.08 -22.03
CA LEU A 239 11.69 -5.53 -20.73
C LEU A 239 11.40 -4.05 -20.88
N LEU A 240 10.30 -3.59 -20.29
CA LEU A 240 9.92 -2.19 -20.33
C LEU A 240 10.92 -1.31 -19.54
N PRO A 241 11.02 -0.01 -19.85
CA PRO A 241 11.77 0.92 -19.02
C PRO A 241 11.23 0.89 -17.58
N GLY A 242 12.13 0.96 -16.60
CA GLY A 242 11.74 0.92 -15.20
C GLY A 242 12.87 0.53 -14.26
N THR A 243 12.60 0.61 -12.96
CA THR A 243 13.50 0.09 -11.92
C THR A 243 13.33 -1.41 -11.79
N TYR A 244 14.42 -2.13 -11.58
CA TYR A 244 14.45 -3.57 -11.33
C TYR A 244 15.33 -3.88 -10.13
N TYR A 245 14.99 -4.95 -9.42
CA TYR A 245 15.71 -5.44 -8.25
C TYR A 245 16.18 -6.88 -8.46
N LEU A 246 17.42 -7.20 -8.13
CA LEU A 246 17.96 -8.55 -8.21
C LEU A 246 18.28 -9.05 -6.80
N LYS A 247 17.60 -10.09 -6.35
CA LYS A 247 17.87 -10.83 -5.11
C LYS A 247 18.82 -11.99 -5.41
N VAL A 248 19.88 -12.12 -4.63
CA VAL A 248 20.76 -13.29 -4.54
C VAL A 248 20.55 -13.89 -3.15
N TYR A 249 20.32 -15.20 -3.08
CA TYR A 249 20.00 -15.90 -1.83
C TYR A 249 20.50 -17.34 -1.84
N GLY A 250 20.66 -17.95 -0.67
CA GLY A 250 21.11 -19.34 -0.55
C GLY A 250 19.97 -20.36 -0.68
N HIS A 251 20.10 -21.34 -1.57
CA HIS A 251 19.24 -22.52 -1.59
C HIS A 251 19.46 -23.34 -0.31
N ASN A 252 18.39 -23.79 0.35
CA ASN A 252 18.44 -24.47 1.66
C ASN A 252 19.39 -23.78 2.66
N TYR A 253 19.37 -22.45 2.66
CA TYR A 253 20.18 -21.62 3.56
C TYR A 253 21.69 -21.65 3.31
N ALA A 254 22.13 -22.02 2.10
CA ALA A 254 23.54 -21.99 1.73
C ALA A 254 24.15 -20.58 1.84
N PHE A 255 25.38 -20.49 2.32
CA PHE A 255 26.15 -19.26 2.41
C PHE A 255 27.65 -19.58 2.28
N SER A 256 28.47 -18.59 1.99
CA SER A 256 29.91 -18.74 1.82
C SER A 256 30.67 -17.49 2.26
N SER A 257 31.85 -17.68 2.83
CA SER A 257 32.80 -16.58 3.06
C SER A 257 33.45 -16.09 1.77
N GLU A 258 33.38 -16.89 0.70
CA GLU A 258 33.89 -16.58 -0.64
C GLU A 258 32.87 -15.76 -1.44
N THR A 259 33.36 -15.06 -2.47
CA THR A 259 32.51 -14.18 -3.30
C THR A 259 31.90 -14.89 -4.50
N PHE A 260 30.65 -14.61 -4.82
CA PHE A 260 30.08 -14.84 -6.15
C PHE A 260 30.49 -13.72 -7.11
N ILE A 261 30.41 -13.99 -8.42
CA ILE A 261 30.60 -12.99 -9.49
C ILE A 261 29.26 -12.77 -10.17
N LEU A 262 28.75 -11.54 -10.16
CA LEU A 262 27.53 -11.14 -10.85
C LEU A 262 27.88 -10.33 -12.11
N SER A 263 27.16 -10.58 -13.20
CA SER A 263 27.24 -9.83 -14.45
C SER A 263 25.84 -9.44 -14.87
N LEU A 264 25.63 -8.16 -15.14
CA LEU A 264 24.36 -7.62 -15.62
C LEU A 264 24.61 -6.89 -16.93
N LYS A 265 23.95 -7.34 -18.01
CA LYS A 265 24.06 -6.75 -19.34
C LYS A 265 22.67 -6.38 -19.84
N SER A 266 22.52 -5.16 -20.31
CA SER A 266 21.28 -4.69 -20.93
C SER A 266 21.58 -3.96 -22.23
N ALA A 267 20.83 -4.28 -23.28
CA ALA A 267 20.89 -3.61 -24.57
C ALA A 267 19.50 -3.14 -24.99
N LYS A 268 19.40 -1.95 -25.59
CA LYS A 268 18.14 -1.46 -26.15
C LYS A 268 17.61 -2.46 -27.19
N SER A 269 16.35 -2.90 -27.05
CA SER A 269 15.75 -3.83 -28.00
C SER A 269 15.46 -3.12 -29.33
N ALA A 270 15.74 -3.78 -30.46
CA ALA A 270 15.36 -3.26 -31.77
C ALA A 270 13.82 -3.31 -31.93
N LEU A 271 13.19 -2.14 -32.11
CA LEU A 271 11.80 -2.05 -32.52
C LEU A 271 11.74 -2.32 -34.04
N LYS A 272 11.10 -3.42 -34.46
CA LYS A 272 10.75 -3.59 -35.87
C LYS A 272 9.57 -2.66 -36.18
N PRO A 273 9.64 -1.79 -37.20
CA PRO A 273 8.45 -1.12 -37.69
C PRO A 273 7.53 -2.17 -38.33
N ASN A 274 6.34 -2.36 -37.77
CA ASN A 274 5.30 -3.13 -38.44
C ASN A 274 4.72 -2.25 -39.55
N ASN A 275 5.08 -2.53 -40.80
CA ASN A 275 4.35 -2.05 -41.97
C ASN A 275 3.65 -3.24 -42.64
N THR A 276 2.31 -3.18 -42.64
CA THR A 276 1.28 -3.70 -43.58
C THR A 276 0.02 -4.01 -42.73
N GLY A 277 -1.18 -3.45 -42.93
CA GLY A 277 -1.70 -2.42 -43.82
C GLY A 277 -3.16 -2.10 -43.44
N VAL A 278 -3.62 -0.91 -43.85
CA VAL A 278 -5.01 -0.55 -44.23
C VAL A 278 -6.11 -0.69 -43.16
N ASP A 279 -6.29 0.32 -42.32
CA ASP A 279 -7.32 1.36 -42.56
C ASP A 279 -7.10 2.53 -41.58
N GLY A 280 -6.93 3.72 -42.15
CA GLY A 280 -6.70 4.95 -41.41
C GLY A 280 -7.92 5.37 -40.60
N LYS A 281 -7.93 5.02 -39.33
CA LYS A 281 -8.47 5.87 -38.27
C LYS A 281 -7.39 5.99 -37.22
N ASP A 282 -6.86 7.21 -37.09
CA ASP A 282 -6.12 7.60 -35.90
C ASP A 282 -7.00 7.26 -34.70
N ILE A 283 -6.61 6.24 -33.94
CA ILE A 283 -7.05 6.12 -32.56
C ILE A 283 -6.33 7.27 -31.87
N VAL A 284 -7.02 8.41 -31.80
CA VAL A 284 -6.74 9.44 -30.82
C VAL A 284 -6.82 8.72 -29.49
N ASP A 285 -5.66 8.52 -28.88
CA ASP A 285 -5.51 8.19 -27.47
C ASP A 285 -6.10 9.37 -26.69
N ASP A 286 -7.43 9.35 -26.51
CA ASP A 286 -8.15 10.22 -25.59
C ASP A 286 -7.96 9.71 -24.16
N SER A 287 -6.70 9.65 -23.75
CA SER A 287 -6.28 9.70 -22.36
C SER A 287 -6.16 11.17 -21.95
N SER A 288 -7.23 11.94 -22.18
CA SER A 288 -7.44 13.22 -21.50
C SER A 288 -7.56 12.95 -20.00
N VAL A 289 -6.37 12.96 -19.40
CA VAL A 289 -6.01 13.15 -18.01
C VAL A 289 -7.14 13.78 -17.20
N ILE A 290 -8.03 12.95 -16.66
CA ILE A 290 -8.41 13.11 -15.27
C ILE A 290 -7.15 12.71 -14.52
N LYS A 291 -6.47 13.68 -13.90
CA LYS A 291 -5.49 13.37 -12.86
C LYS A 291 -6.28 12.60 -11.81
N GLU A 292 -6.24 11.26 -11.84
CA GLU A 292 -6.74 10.45 -10.75
C GLU A 292 -6.06 10.96 -9.48
N SER A 293 -6.82 11.60 -8.62
CA SER A 293 -6.31 12.02 -7.32
C SER A 293 -5.88 10.76 -6.58
N THR A 294 -4.64 10.75 -6.10
CA THR A 294 -4.18 9.66 -5.24
C THR A 294 -5.02 9.68 -3.96
N PRO A 295 -5.63 8.55 -3.55
CA PRO A 295 -6.43 8.51 -2.34
C PRO A 295 -5.56 8.90 -1.13
N ILE A 296 -6.13 9.71 -0.23
CA ILE A 296 -5.48 10.18 0.99
C ILE A 296 -6.15 9.44 2.16
N SER A 297 -5.50 8.37 2.63
CA SER A 297 -5.89 7.72 3.89
C SER A 297 -5.59 8.64 5.09
N GLN A 298 -6.53 8.64 6.04
CA GLN A 298 -6.44 9.34 7.33
C GLN A 298 -6.25 8.32 8.44
N THR A 299 -5.02 8.00 8.77
CA THR A 299 -4.75 7.10 9.91
C THR A 299 -5.03 7.85 11.22
N SER A 300 -6.11 7.48 11.92
CA SER A 300 -6.36 8.00 13.27
C SER A 300 -5.38 7.40 14.28
N LYS A 301 -5.20 8.10 15.41
CA LYS A 301 -4.33 7.62 16.50
C LYS A 301 -4.92 6.39 17.23
N ASN A 302 -6.22 6.12 17.10
CA ASN A 302 -6.92 5.07 17.83
C ASN A 302 -7.51 4.05 16.85
N VAL A 303 -6.83 2.93 16.64
CA VAL A 303 -7.23 1.88 15.71
C VAL A 303 -8.43 1.07 16.21
N PRO A 304 -9.24 0.47 15.32
CA PRO A 304 -10.42 -0.26 15.74
C PRO A 304 -10.11 -1.57 16.45
N LYS A 305 -10.86 -1.83 17.52
CA LYS A 305 -10.99 -3.14 18.19
C LYS A 305 -12.44 -3.59 18.12
N ALA A 306 -12.90 -3.94 16.94
CA ALA A 306 -14.33 -3.97 16.65
C ALA A 306 -14.95 -5.37 16.71
N LEU A 307 -16.19 -5.44 17.21
CA LEU A 307 -17.06 -6.61 17.10
C LEU A 307 -17.96 -6.48 15.86
N LEU A 308 -18.05 -7.53 15.04
CA LEU A 308 -18.95 -7.59 13.90
C LEU A 308 -20.37 -7.97 14.35
N LEU A 309 -21.35 -7.18 13.91
CA LEU A 309 -22.78 -7.37 14.18
C LEU A 309 -23.51 -7.56 12.85
N TYR A 310 -24.06 -8.75 12.64
CA TYR A 310 -24.70 -9.13 11.39
C TYR A 310 -26.18 -8.71 11.34
N VAL A 311 -26.59 -8.09 10.23
CA VAL A 311 -27.99 -7.71 9.95
C VAL A 311 -28.45 -8.23 8.58
N GLY A 312 -29.75 -8.45 8.40
CA GLY A 312 -30.32 -8.89 7.12
C GLY A 312 -31.61 -9.70 7.25
N GLN A 313 -32.21 -10.01 6.09
CA GLN A 313 -33.59 -10.53 5.97
C GLN A 313 -33.85 -11.86 6.69
N ASP A 314 -32.84 -12.70 6.83
CA ASP A 314 -32.95 -14.03 7.43
C ASP A 314 -32.19 -14.15 8.76
N LEU A 315 -31.82 -13.01 9.36
CA LEU A 315 -31.10 -12.97 10.63
C LEU A 315 -31.98 -12.50 11.78
N PRO A 316 -31.83 -13.09 12.98
CA PRO A 316 -32.50 -12.58 14.16
C PRO A 316 -31.97 -11.17 14.49
N PRO A 317 -32.86 -10.16 14.60
CA PRO A 317 -32.42 -8.80 14.92
C PRO A 317 -31.94 -8.70 16.36
N PHE A 318 -30.97 -7.83 16.61
CA PHE A 318 -30.58 -7.47 17.98
C PHE A 318 -31.73 -6.74 18.68
N THR A 319 -32.11 -7.16 19.89
CA THR A 319 -33.13 -6.52 20.74
C THR A 319 -32.51 -5.46 21.64
N ASP A 320 -33.33 -4.61 22.26
CA ASP A 320 -32.81 -3.58 23.17
C ASP A 320 -32.18 -4.19 24.44
N GLU A 321 -32.65 -5.36 24.86
CA GLU A 321 -32.04 -6.15 25.93
C GLU A 321 -30.64 -6.65 25.56
N ASP A 322 -30.45 -7.08 24.31
CA ASP A 322 -29.13 -7.50 23.80
C ASP A 322 -28.13 -6.33 23.86
N LEU A 323 -28.57 -5.16 23.39
CA LEU A 323 -27.73 -3.95 23.38
C LEU A 323 -27.39 -3.51 24.81
N LYS A 324 -28.36 -3.53 25.72
CA LYS A 324 -28.13 -3.24 27.15
C LYS A 324 -27.18 -4.24 27.78
N LYS A 325 -27.35 -5.54 27.51
CA LYS A 325 -26.43 -6.58 27.99
C LYS A 325 -25.00 -6.29 27.52
N MET A 326 -24.78 -6.11 26.22
CA MET A 326 -23.43 -5.96 25.66
C MET A 326 -22.74 -4.62 25.93
N LEU A 327 -23.49 -3.55 26.24
CA LEU A 327 -22.93 -2.21 26.45
C LEU A 327 -22.92 -1.76 27.91
N ILE A 328 -23.87 -2.23 28.73
CA ILE A 328 -24.15 -1.67 30.06
C ILE A 328 -24.09 -2.74 31.14
N ASP A 329 -24.94 -3.76 31.06
CA ASP A 329 -25.17 -4.68 32.17
C ASP A 329 -24.04 -5.70 32.33
N ASP A 330 -23.51 -6.20 31.21
CA ASP A 330 -22.40 -7.15 31.18
C ASP A 330 -21.46 -6.88 29.98
N PRO A 331 -20.71 -5.77 29.98
CA PRO A 331 -20.12 -5.23 28.76
C PRO A 331 -19.17 -6.19 28.03
N VAL A 332 -19.23 -6.17 26.69
CA VAL A 332 -18.37 -6.97 25.80
C VAL A 332 -16.89 -6.53 25.80
N ASN A 333 -16.58 -5.43 26.51
CA ASN A 333 -15.24 -4.82 26.62
C ASN A 333 -14.72 -4.16 25.33
N THR A 334 -15.60 -3.87 24.38
CA THR A 334 -15.35 -2.92 23.29
C THR A 334 -16.54 -1.98 23.11
N LYS A 335 -16.29 -0.79 22.57
CA LYS A 335 -17.30 0.17 22.13
C LYS A 335 -17.27 0.37 20.62
N GLU A 336 -16.58 -0.50 19.90
CA GLU A 336 -16.40 -0.41 18.45
C GLU A 336 -17.11 -1.54 17.75
N PHE A 337 -17.95 -1.20 16.77
CA PHE A 337 -18.83 -2.15 16.11
C PHE A 337 -18.78 -1.99 14.60
N PHE A 338 -18.70 -3.12 13.89
CA PHE A 338 -18.91 -3.17 12.45
C PHE A 338 -20.31 -3.72 12.23
N ILE A 339 -21.20 -2.95 11.62
CA ILE A 339 -22.52 -3.45 11.22
C ILE A 339 -22.39 -4.00 9.81
N VAL A 340 -22.53 -5.31 9.66
CA VAL A 340 -22.18 -6.06 8.46
C VAL A 340 -23.36 -6.82 7.87
N ASP A 341 -23.32 -7.02 6.55
CA ASP A 341 -24.22 -7.94 5.88
C ASP A 341 -23.75 -9.39 6.06
N ASN A 342 -24.64 -10.35 5.82
CA ASN A 342 -24.35 -11.78 5.92
C ASN A 342 -23.94 -12.42 4.58
N GLY A 343 -23.21 -11.68 3.73
CA GLY A 343 -22.85 -12.10 2.38
C GLY A 343 -24.04 -12.08 1.38
N ALA A 344 -25.11 -11.38 1.74
CA ALA A 344 -26.31 -11.31 0.91
C ALA A 344 -26.09 -10.44 -0.33
N GLN A 345 -26.80 -10.76 -1.42
CA GLN A 345 -26.66 -10.04 -2.70
C GLN A 345 -27.76 -8.98 -2.84
N TYR A 346 -27.35 -7.70 -2.95
CA TYR A 346 -28.25 -6.54 -3.01
C TYR A 346 -28.25 -5.90 -4.40
N ASN A 347 -28.78 -6.61 -5.40
CA ASN A 347 -28.79 -6.13 -6.80
C ASN A 347 -29.97 -5.20 -7.12
N THR A 348 -30.76 -4.77 -6.15
CA THR A 348 -31.91 -3.88 -6.37
C THR A 348 -31.86 -2.67 -5.46
N TYR A 349 -32.50 -1.59 -5.89
CA TYR A 349 -32.80 -0.42 -5.06
C TYR A 349 -34.13 0.23 -5.48
N MET A 350 -34.68 1.08 -4.63
CA MET A 350 -35.90 1.84 -4.88
C MET A 350 -35.56 3.18 -5.54
N ASP A 351 -36.28 3.52 -6.60
CA ASP A 351 -36.19 4.84 -7.19
C ASP A 351 -37.02 5.89 -6.42
N SER A 352 -37.01 7.14 -6.89
CA SER A 352 -37.76 8.24 -6.27
C SER A 352 -39.29 8.07 -6.29
N PHE A 353 -39.81 7.14 -7.09
CA PHE A 353 -41.24 6.82 -7.19
C PHE A 353 -41.62 5.58 -6.37
N GLY A 354 -40.64 4.92 -5.73
CA GLY A 354 -40.84 3.70 -4.95
C GLY A 354 -40.84 2.43 -5.79
N GLU A 355 -40.39 2.49 -7.05
CA GLU A 355 -40.27 1.32 -7.92
C GLU A 355 -38.92 0.62 -7.72
N ILE A 356 -38.93 -0.72 -7.75
CA ILE A 356 -37.69 -1.52 -7.63
C ILE A 356 -36.96 -1.52 -8.97
N LEU A 357 -35.70 -1.06 -8.96
CA LEU A 357 -34.78 -1.11 -10.09
C LEU A 357 -33.62 -2.08 -9.84
N ASP A 358 -33.26 -2.85 -10.86
CA ASP A 358 -32.07 -3.69 -10.86
C ASP A 358 -30.80 -2.84 -11.14
N ILE A 359 -29.77 -3.03 -10.33
CA ILE A 359 -28.44 -2.43 -10.50
C ILE A 359 -27.73 -3.06 -11.71
N VAL A 360 -27.54 -4.38 -11.67
CA VAL A 360 -27.07 -5.17 -12.82
C VAL A 360 -28.25 -5.81 -13.51
N THR A 361 -28.39 -5.54 -14.80
CA THR A 361 -29.46 -6.08 -15.67
C THR A 361 -28.88 -7.10 -16.66
N PRO A 362 -29.72 -7.96 -17.28
CA PRO A 362 -29.27 -8.86 -18.34
C PRO A 362 -28.59 -8.13 -19.49
N SER A 363 -29.06 -6.92 -19.83
CA SER A 363 -28.44 -6.08 -20.86
C SER A 363 -27.02 -5.63 -20.48
N LYS A 364 -26.78 -5.26 -19.22
CA LYS A 364 -25.43 -4.93 -18.73
C LYS A 364 -24.50 -6.15 -18.73
N ILE A 365 -25.03 -7.32 -18.38
CA ILE A 365 -24.29 -8.60 -18.47
C ILE A 365 -23.92 -8.90 -19.93
N ASP A 366 -24.86 -8.77 -20.86
CA ASP A 366 -24.63 -8.99 -22.28
C ASP A 366 -23.62 -8.00 -22.88
N ALA A 367 -23.59 -6.77 -22.37
CA ALA A 367 -22.63 -5.73 -22.77
C ALA A 367 -21.21 -5.93 -22.20
N LEU A 368 -20.98 -6.90 -21.30
CA LEU A 368 -19.65 -7.15 -20.74
C LEU A 368 -18.64 -7.51 -21.85
N THR A 369 -17.46 -6.91 -21.78
CA THR A 369 -16.37 -7.05 -22.76
C THR A 369 -15.12 -7.67 -22.14
N LYS A 370 -14.22 -8.20 -22.99
CA LYS A 370 -13.02 -8.94 -22.54
C LYS A 370 -12.03 -8.11 -21.73
N ASP A 371 -11.96 -6.79 -21.97
CA ASP A 371 -11.08 -5.86 -21.26
C ASP A 371 -11.42 -5.71 -19.76
N LYS A 372 -12.66 -6.04 -19.35
CA LYS A 372 -13.09 -6.02 -17.95
C LYS A 372 -12.81 -7.33 -17.19
N ILE A 373 -12.36 -8.38 -17.89
CA ILE A 373 -12.14 -9.73 -17.32
C ILE A 373 -10.69 -10.17 -17.54
N ASP A 374 -10.23 -11.21 -16.82
CA ASP A 374 -8.88 -11.76 -17.02
C ASP A 374 -8.67 -12.16 -18.50
N SER A 375 -7.45 -11.93 -19.02
CA SER A 375 -6.99 -12.34 -20.35
C SER A 375 -7.16 -13.84 -20.65
N THR A 376 -7.31 -14.68 -19.61
CA THR A 376 -7.65 -16.11 -19.73
C THR A 376 -9.16 -16.39 -19.66
N GLY A 377 -9.98 -15.35 -19.53
CA GLY A 377 -11.40 -15.41 -19.21
C GLY A 377 -12.26 -15.90 -20.36
N ILE A 378 -13.11 -16.87 -20.05
CA ILE A 378 -14.17 -17.36 -20.92
C ILE A 378 -15.34 -16.38 -20.75
N LEU A 379 -15.29 -15.24 -21.45
CA LEU A 379 -16.29 -14.16 -21.36
C LEU A 379 -17.72 -14.69 -21.34
N ASP A 380 -18.01 -15.66 -22.22
CA ASP A 380 -19.33 -16.26 -22.33
C ASP A 380 -19.73 -17.05 -21.07
N SER A 381 -18.79 -17.79 -20.46
CA SER A 381 -19.05 -18.48 -19.19
C SER A 381 -19.27 -17.51 -18.04
N ILE A 382 -18.52 -16.41 -17.97
CA ILE A 382 -18.76 -15.37 -16.96
C ILE A 382 -20.15 -14.74 -17.14
N LYS A 383 -20.55 -14.45 -18.39
CA LYS A 383 -21.91 -13.97 -18.69
C LYS A 383 -22.97 -14.98 -18.28
N GLU A 384 -22.75 -16.27 -18.51
CA GLU A 384 -23.66 -17.33 -18.05
C GLU A 384 -23.75 -17.40 -16.53
N ASP A 385 -22.61 -17.34 -15.83
CA ASP A 385 -22.56 -17.35 -14.37
C ASP A 385 -23.33 -16.14 -13.79
N TYR A 386 -23.14 -14.95 -14.35
CA TYR A 386 -23.88 -13.75 -13.96
C TYR A 386 -25.37 -13.83 -14.29
N LYS A 387 -25.78 -14.43 -15.41
CA LYS A 387 -27.20 -14.66 -15.71
C LYS A 387 -27.83 -15.64 -14.72
N LYS A 388 -27.11 -16.70 -14.34
CA LYS A 388 -27.57 -17.66 -13.31
C LYS A 388 -27.72 -16.97 -11.96
N LEU A 389 -26.75 -16.15 -11.56
CA LEU A 389 -26.80 -15.35 -10.35
C LEU A 389 -27.99 -14.39 -10.38
N TYR A 390 -28.12 -13.59 -11.44
CA TYR A 390 -29.23 -12.66 -11.65
C TYR A 390 -30.59 -13.34 -11.47
N ASN A 391 -30.77 -14.54 -12.02
CA ASN A 391 -32.04 -15.27 -11.90
C ASN A 391 -32.33 -15.76 -10.46
N LYS A 392 -31.31 -15.97 -9.63
CA LYS A 392 -31.45 -16.45 -8.24
C LYS A 392 -31.64 -15.35 -7.21
N ILE A 393 -31.25 -14.11 -7.50
CA ILE A 393 -31.27 -13.03 -6.51
C ILE A 393 -32.71 -12.71 -6.06
N ASN A 394 -32.89 -12.56 -4.75
CA ASN A 394 -34.13 -12.10 -4.17
C ASN A 394 -34.25 -10.57 -4.33
N ARG A 395 -35.18 -10.11 -5.17
CA ARG A 395 -35.36 -8.67 -5.48
C ARG A 395 -35.85 -7.85 -4.29
N ASN A 396 -36.41 -8.50 -3.27
CA ASN A 396 -36.85 -7.86 -2.04
C ASN A 396 -35.67 -7.53 -1.10
N ASN A 397 -34.50 -8.15 -1.32
CA ASN A 397 -33.29 -7.84 -0.58
C ASN A 397 -32.56 -6.65 -1.25
N SER A 398 -33.15 -5.46 -1.15
CA SER A 398 -32.65 -4.23 -1.79
C SER A 398 -31.62 -3.49 -0.94
N LEU A 399 -30.85 -2.60 -1.57
CA LEU A 399 -29.96 -1.68 -0.86
C LEU A 399 -30.70 -0.82 0.17
N ASP A 400 -31.94 -0.42 -0.12
CA ASP A 400 -32.80 0.33 0.81
C ASP A 400 -33.16 -0.49 2.04
N TYR A 401 -33.48 -1.77 1.85
CA TYR A 401 -33.72 -2.69 2.96
C TYR A 401 -32.48 -2.77 3.87
N PHE A 402 -31.30 -3.01 3.29
CA PHE A 402 -30.06 -3.04 4.05
C PHE A 402 -29.76 -1.71 4.77
N SER A 403 -29.95 -0.59 4.07
CA SER A 403 -29.77 0.76 4.64
C SER A 403 -30.66 0.98 5.85
N ASN A 404 -31.89 0.45 5.84
CA ASN A 404 -32.81 0.51 6.98
C ASN A 404 -32.33 -0.31 8.17
N GLU A 405 -31.93 -1.57 7.95
CA GLU A 405 -31.42 -2.44 9.02
C GLU A 405 -30.17 -1.86 9.69
N VAL A 406 -29.23 -1.36 8.88
CA VAL A 406 -28.02 -0.72 9.37
C VAL A 406 -28.34 0.54 10.17
N PHE A 407 -29.22 1.39 9.65
CA PHE A 407 -29.60 2.64 10.32
C PHE A 407 -30.29 2.36 11.65
N ASP A 408 -31.25 1.42 11.70
CA ASP A 408 -31.97 1.07 12.93
C ASP A 408 -31.00 0.61 14.03
N LEU A 409 -30.16 -0.37 13.71
CA LEU A 409 -29.19 -0.89 14.67
C LEU A 409 -28.18 0.18 15.10
N ALA A 410 -27.67 0.98 14.17
CA ALA A 410 -26.73 2.06 14.49
C ALA A 410 -27.36 3.09 15.44
N LEU A 411 -28.59 3.52 15.17
CA LEU A 411 -29.31 4.49 15.99
C LEU A 411 -29.55 3.94 17.41
N ARG A 412 -29.92 2.66 17.52
CA ARG A 412 -30.19 2.00 18.81
C ARG A 412 -28.91 1.79 19.63
N LEU A 413 -27.80 1.44 18.98
CA LEU A 413 -26.47 1.39 19.62
C LEU A 413 -26.08 2.76 20.19
N ILE A 414 -26.20 3.83 19.39
CA ILE A 414 -25.88 5.20 19.81
C ILE A 414 -26.76 5.67 20.96
N LYS A 415 -28.08 5.37 20.90
CA LYS A 415 -29.03 5.72 21.97
C LYS A 415 -28.76 4.93 23.27
N THR A 416 -28.20 3.72 23.18
CA THR A 416 -27.86 2.89 24.34
C THR A 416 -26.56 3.34 24.99
N ASP A 417 -25.51 3.60 24.20
CA ASP A 417 -24.24 4.18 24.69
C ASP A 417 -23.72 5.21 23.67
N PRO A 418 -23.79 6.53 23.96
CA PRO A 418 -23.29 7.56 23.06
C PRO A 418 -21.78 7.50 22.78
N GLY A 419 -21.03 6.68 23.51
CA GLY A 419 -19.59 6.48 23.30
C GLY A 419 -19.23 5.48 22.19
N VAL A 420 -20.20 4.80 21.57
CA VAL A 420 -19.92 3.80 20.54
C VAL A 420 -19.34 4.41 19.26
N LYS A 421 -18.50 3.63 18.59
CA LYS A 421 -17.96 3.91 17.25
C LYS A 421 -18.42 2.83 16.28
N ILE A 422 -18.98 3.25 15.15
CA ILE A 422 -19.64 2.36 14.21
C ILE A 422 -18.98 2.48 12.83
N THR A 423 -18.56 1.34 12.30
CA THR A 423 -18.17 1.17 10.90
C THR A 423 -19.32 0.48 10.17
N ILE A 424 -19.76 1.05 9.04
CA ILE A 424 -20.90 0.55 8.28
C ILE A 424 -20.41 -0.24 7.06
N ALA A 425 -20.91 -1.45 6.85
CA ALA A 425 -20.64 -2.20 5.64
C ALA A 425 -21.20 -1.51 4.38
N ILE A 426 -20.39 -1.52 3.33
CA ILE A 426 -20.81 -1.41 1.94
C ILE A 426 -20.97 -2.86 1.46
N PRO A 427 -22.21 -3.30 1.14
CA PRO A 427 -22.48 -4.70 0.84
C PRO A 427 -21.72 -5.14 -0.40
N GLY A 428 -21.25 -6.39 -0.37
CA GLY A 428 -20.49 -6.98 -1.45
C GLY A 428 -21.38 -7.35 -2.65
N THR A 429 -20.74 -7.55 -3.80
CA THR A 429 -21.40 -8.09 -4.99
C THR A 429 -20.60 -9.22 -5.61
N GLU A 430 -21.28 -10.31 -5.99
CA GLU A 430 -20.70 -11.40 -6.79
C GLU A 430 -20.60 -11.03 -8.28
N PHE A 431 -21.23 -9.93 -8.72
CA PHE A 431 -21.04 -9.36 -10.06
C PHE A 431 -19.70 -8.61 -10.16
N HIS A 432 -18.61 -9.26 -9.77
CA HIS A 432 -17.27 -8.67 -9.60
C HIS A 432 -16.79 -7.78 -10.77
N ALA A 433 -16.94 -8.21 -12.02
CA ALA A 433 -16.54 -7.45 -13.22
C ALA A 433 -17.50 -6.29 -13.55
N LEU A 434 -18.67 -6.25 -12.92
CA LEU A 434 -19.67 -5.19 -13.00
C LEU A 434 -19.85 -4.46 -11.66
N SER A 435 -18.89 -4.60 -10.73
CA SER A 435 -18.94 -3.97 -9.40
C SER A 435 -19.08 -2.44 -9.48
N GLU A 436 -18.55 -1.82 -10.53
CA GLU A 436 -18.65 -0.38 -10.77
C GLU A 436 -20.11 0.11 -10.93
N GLU A 437 -21.04 -0.77 -11.34
CA GLU A 437 -22.46 -0.45 -11.46
C GLU A 437 -23.13 -0.15 -10.11
N PHE A 438 -22.52 -0.61 -9.01
CA PHE A 438 -23.02 -0.41 -7.65
C PHE A 438 -22.57 0.93 -7.04
N ILE A 439 -21.63 1.64 -7.66
CA ILE A 439 -21.04 2.86 -7.10
C ILE A 439 -22.11 3.91 -6.77
N GLU A 440 -22.91 4.32 -7.75
CA GLU A 440 -23.88 5.40 -7.56
C GLU A 440 -25.04 5.02 -6.62
N PRO A 441 -25.67 3.84 -6.75
CA PRO A 441 -26.70 3.41 -5.79
C PRO A 441 -26.18 3.36 -4.36
N VAL A 442 -25.00 2.78 -4.12
CA VAL A 442 -24.40 2.68 -2.77
C VAL A 442 -24.05 4.06 -2.21
N LYS A 443 -23.42 4.93 -3.01
CA LYS A 443 -23.09 6.30 -2.55
C LYS A 443 -24.34 7.05 -2.11
N ASN A 444 -25.42 6.96 -2.88
CA ASN A 444 -26.65 7.70 -2.59
C ASN A 444 -27.44 7.09 -1.42
N ILE A 445 -27.66 5.78 -1.41
CA ILE A 445 -28.58 5.12 -0.47
C ILE A 445 -27.92 4.79 0.87
N LEU A 446 -26.66 4.35 0.84
CA LEU A 446 -25.95 3.92 2.04
C LEU A 446 -25.07 5.04 2.59
N ILE A 447 -24.18 5.61 1.78
CA ILE A 447 -23.20 6.57 2.32
C ILE A 447 -23.89 7.89 2.67
N LYS A 448 -24.47 8.54 1.67
CA LYS A 448 -25.20 9.80 1.82
C LYS A 448 -26.50 9.61 2.60
N GLY A 449 -27.30 8.60 2.24
CA GLY A 449 -28.61 8.35 2.84
C GLY A 449 -28.55 8.09 4.35
N ILE A 450 -27.63 7.26 4.83
CA ILE A 450 -27.48 7.02 6.27
C ILE A 450 -27.03 8.30 6.99
N LYS A 451 -26.09 9.06 6.42
CA LYS A 451 -25.67 10.35 6.99
C LYS A 451 -26.86 11.30 7.16
N GLU A 452 -27.65 11.50 6.11
CA GLU A 452 -28.77 12.44 6.14
C GLU A 452 -29.82 12.03 7.18
N ARG A 453 -30.12 10.73 7.29
CA ARG A 453 -31.04 10.20 8.32
C ARG A 453 -30.49 10.37 9.73
N LEU A 454 -29.20 10.14 9.95
CA LEU A 454 -28.57 10.37 11.25
C LEU A 454 -28.57 11.85 11.62
N ASP A 455 -28.30 12.74 10.66
CA ASP A 455 -28.32 14.18 10.89
C ASP A 455 -29.72 14.70 11.24
N GLN A 456 -30.78 14.09 10.68
CA GLN A 456 -32.17 14.38 11.02
C GLN A 456 -32.52 13.97 12.46
N GLU A 457 -32.00 12.83 12.94
CA GLU A 457 -32.17 12.41 14.33
C GLU A 457 -31.35 13.28 15.28
N ASN A 458 -30.07 13.49 14.98
CA ASN A 458 -29.17 14.38 15.69
C ASN A 458 -27.91 14.66 14.85
N PRO A 459 -27.62 15.93 14.49
CA PRO A 459 -26.48 16.30 13.63
C PRO A 459 -25.10 15.92 14.21
N GLU A 460 -25.02 15.62 15.51
CA GLU A 460 -23.77 15.19 16.14
C GLU A 460 -23.50 13.69 16.00
N TYR A 461 -24.50 12.86 15.70
CA TYR A 461 -24.32 11.40 15.62
C TYR A 461 -23.38 10.98 14.50
N TRP A 462 -23.49 11.58 13.32
CA TRP A 462 -22.57 11.30 12.23
C TRP A 462 -21.12 11.57 12.64
N LYS A 463 -20.87 12.74 13.22
CA LYS A 463 -19.53 13.18 13.61
C LYS A 463 -18.95 12.31 14.73
N ASN A 464 -19.75 12.06 15.77
CA ASN A 464 -19.26 11.49 17.02
C ASN A 464 -19.33 9.97 17.05
N ASN A 465 -20.20 9.32 16.27
CA ASN A 465 -20.42 7.88 16.39
C ASN A 465 -20.05 7.12 15.12
N ILE A 466 -20.21 7.69 13.93
CA ILE A 466 -19.80 7.01 12.71
C ILE A 466 -18.29 7.14 12.53
N ARG A 467 -17.59 6.01 12.61
CA ARG A 467 -16.15 5.89 12.36
C ARG A 467 -15.86 5.92 10.86
N GLY A 468 -16.65 5.16 10.10
CA GLY A 468 -16.58 5.14 8.65
C GLY A 468 -17.22 3.91 8.03
N TYR A 469 -16.60 3.36 6.99
CA TYR A 469 -17.18 2.27 6.20
C TYR A 469 -16.24 1.08 6.05
N TYR A 470 -16.82 -0.08 5.78
CA TYR A 470 -16.16 -1.36 5.51
C TYR A 470 -16.57 -1.88 4.13
N PHE A 471 -15.64 -2.34 3.31
CA PHE A 471 -15.95 -2.93 2.00
C PHE A 471 -16.19 -4.44 2.10
N SER A 472 -17.44 -4.91 1.99
CA SER A 472 -17.79 -6.31 2.28
C SER A 472 -17.38 -7.34 1.23
N THR A 473 -16.92 -6.96 0.04
CA THR A 473 -16.40 -7.95 -0.91
C THR A 473 -15.03 -8.46 -0.41
N GLU A 474 -15.03 -9.59 0.29
CA GLU A 474 -13.88 -10.16 0.99
C GLU A 474 -12.80 -10.76 0.06
N GLY A 475 -13.11 -10.93 -1.24
CA GLY A 475 -12.21 -11.55 -2.21
C GLY A 475 -12.04 -10.81 -3.52
N LEU A 476 -10.90 -11.06 -4.16
CA LEU A 476 -10.55 -10.55 -5.49
C LEU A 476 -10.37 -11.73 -6.46
N PRO A 477 -11.45 -12.48 -6.77
CA PRO A 477 -11.33 -13.74 -7.48
C PRO A 477 -10.77 -13.53 -8.90
N TYR A 478 -9.70 -14.25 -9.20
CA TYR A 478 -9.00 -14.16 -10.48
C TYR A 478 -9.88 -14.53 -11.66
N TYR A 479 -10.81 -15.46 -11.47
CA TYR A 479 -11.70 -15.94 -12.53
C TYR A 479 -12.56 -14.81 -13.11
N TYR A 480 -12.95 -13.83 -12.29
CA TYR A 480 -13.86 -12.75 -12.71
C TYR A 480 -13.15 -11.45 -13.05
N THR A 481 -11.97 -11.19 -12.48
CA THR A 481 -11.34 -9.86 -12.59
C THR A 481 -9.86 -9.94 -12.94
N TRP A 482 -9.48 -9.17 -13.95
CA TRP A 482 -8.09 -8.92 -14.29
C TRP A 482 -7.39 -8.14 -13.17
N PHE A 483 -6.13 -8.45 -12.91
CA PHE A 483 -5.33 -7.75 -11.91
C PHE A 483 -3.94 -7.48 -12.49
N ASN A 484 -3.68 -6.22 -12.79
CA ASN A 484 -2.43 -5.73 -13.35
C ASN A 484 -1.53 -5.14 -12.24
N PRO A 485 -0.58 -5.91 -11.70
CA PRO A 485 0.32 -5.46 -10.64
C PRO A 485 1.30 -4.34 -11.07
N ASP A 486 1.42 -4.04 -12.37
CA ASP A 486 2.24 -2.93 -12.88
C ASP A 486 1.53 -1.57 -12.75
N LYS A 487 0.21 -1.56 -12.58
CA LYS A 487 -0.56 -0.35 -12.27
C LYS A 487 -0.56 -0.11 -10.76
N THR A 488 -0.46 1.14 -10.33
CA THR A 488 -0.16 1.50 -8.94
C THR A 488 -1.35 2.06 -8.16
N ILE A 489 -2.48 2.32 -8.81
CA ILE A 489 -3.67 2.90 -8.17
C ILE A 489 -4.79 1.86 -8.11
N ASP A 490 -5.27 1.41 -9.28
CA ASP A 490 -6.48 0.58 -9.41
C ASP A 490 -6.21 -0.85 -9.90
N PHE A 491 -4.95 -1.18 -10.22
CA PHE A 491 -4.54 -2.45 -10.81
C PHE A 491 -5.31 -2.85 -12.08
N SER A 492 -5.97 -1.90 -12.77
CA SER A 492 -6.94 -2.20 -13.85
C SER A 492 -7.98 -3.26 -13.47
N ASN A 493 -8.39 -3.29 -12.20
CA ASN A 493 -9.31 -4.27 -11.65
C ASN A 493 -10.64 -3.58 -11.26
N SER A 494 -11.78 -4.06 -11.77
CA SER A 494 -13.08 -3.42 -11.52
C SER A 494 -13.47 -3.33 -10.05
N ILE A 495 -13.12 -4.33 -9.22
CA ILE A 495 -13.37 -4.26 -7.77
C ILE A 495 -12.50 -3.15 -7.17
N VAL A 496 -11.23 -3.06 -7.54
CA VAL A 496 -10.34 -2.02 -6.98
C VAL A 496 -10.73 -0.62 -7.47
N LYS A 497 -11.22 -0.47 -8.70
CA LYS A 497 -11.83 0.79 -9.18
C LYS A 497 -13.05 1.19 -8.34
N THR A 498 -13.87 0.21 -7.99
CA THR A 498 -15.01 0.41 -7.08
C THR A 498 -14.53 0.83 -5.69
N MET A 499 -13.52 0.15 -5.13
CA MET A 499 -12.87 0.53 -3.87
C MET A 499 -12.32 1.96 -3.91
N LEU A 500 -11.68 2.37 -5.02
CA LEU A 500 -11.15 3.72 -5.22
C LEU A 500 -12.26 4.78 -5.21
N SER A 501 -13.38 4.52 -5.90
CA SER A 501 -14.51 5.45 -5.91
C SER A 501 -15.11 5.67 -4.52
N PHE A 502 -15.24 4.59 -3.73
CA PHE A 502 -15.72 4.69 -2.36
C PHE A 502 -14.69 5.32 -1.42
N SER A 503 -13.42 4.93 -1.51
CA SER A 503 -12.32 5.53 -0.74
C SER A 503 -12.29 7.04 -0.92
N ASN A 504 -12.32 7.52 -2.17
CA ASN A 504 -12.32 8.95 -2.44
C ASN A 504 -13.53 9.68 -1.84
N GLU A 505 -14.72 9.09 -1.95
CA GLU A 505 -15.93 9.65 -1.34
C GLU A 505 -15.80 9.74 0.19
N ILE A 506 -15.45 8.62 0.82
CA ILE A 506 -15.39 8.47 2.27
C ILE A 506 -14.31 9.39 2.87
N HIS A 507 -13.13 9.44 2.26
CA HIS A 507 -12.00 10.25 2.74
C HIS A 507 -12.18 11.73 2.43
N GLN A 508 -12.51 12.09 1.19
CA GLN A 508 -12.44 13.47 0.72
C GLN A 508 -13.73 14.26 0.96
N VAL A 509 -14.89 13.59 0.88
CA VAL A 509 -16.20 14.24 1.07
C VAL A 509 -16.62 14.15 2.53
N TYR A 510 -16.48 12.98 3.13
CA TYR A 510 -17.02 12.72 4.47
C TYR A 510 -16.00 12.77 5.60
N ASN A 511 -14.70 12.76 5.29
CA ASN A 511 -13.62 12.75 6.28
C ASN A 511 -13.80 11.60 7.30
N LYS A 512 -14.08 10.40 6.77
CA LYS A 512 -14.28 9.16 7.54
C LYS A 512 -13.25 8.11 7.15
N GLU A 513 -13.16 7.05 7.93
CA GLU A 513 -12.20 5.97 7.69
C GLU A 513 -12.79 4.88 6.80
N PHE A 514 -11.95 4.17 6.05
CA PHE A 514 -12.35 3.08 5.17
C PHE A 514 -11.58 1.80 5.49
N SER A 515 -12.29 0.69 5.66
CA SER A 515 -11.75 -0.59 6.11
C SER A 515 -12.04 -1.71 5.14
N TRP A 516 -11.22 -2.76 5.17
CA TRP A 516 -11.46 -4.02 4.46
C TRP A 516 -11.04 -5.21 5.33
N ILE A 517 -11.82 -6.28 5.28
CA ILE A 517 -11.59 -7.53 6.01
C ILE A 517 -11.48 -8.66 5.00
N PRO A 518 -10.37 -8.74 4.25
CA PRO A 518 -10.26 -9.72 3.20
C PRO A 518 -9.93 -11.12 3.74
N TYR A 519 -10.53 -12.11 3.11
CA TYR A 519 -10.18 -13.51 3.28
C TYR A 519 -8.78 -13.77 2.73
N TYR A 520 -7.83 -14.19 3.57
CA TYR A 520 -6.44 -14.38 3.14
C TYR A 520 -6.29 -15.58 2.18
N GLY A 521 -7.09 -16.63 2.40
CA GLY A 521 -7.02 -17.86 1.64
C GLY A 521 -5.79 -18.72 1.91
N ASN A 522 -5.55 -19.66 0.99
CA ASN A 522 -4.42 -20.59 1.03
C ASN A 522 -3.23 -20.01 0.27
N SER A 523 -2.30 -19.40 1.00
CA SER A 523 -1.09 -18.81 0.45
C SER A 523 -0.18 -19.86 -0.24
N LEU A 524 0.18 -19.54 -1.49
CA LEU A 524 0.53 -20.43 -2.62
C LEU A 524 1.68 -21.45 -2.52
N LYS A 525 1.56 -22.51 -3.35
CA LYS A 525 2.61 -23.48 -3.70
C LYS A 525 3.16 -23.39 -5.14
N SER A 526 2.89 -22.36 -5.97
CA SER A 526 3.54 -22.27 -7.30
C SER A 526 3.78 -20.85 -7.83
N LYS A 527 4.91 -20.67 -8.55
CA LYS A 527 5.34 -19.42 -9.20
C LYS A 527 4.48 -19.03 -10.41
N GLU A 528 3.79 -19.97 -11.04
CA GLU A 528 3.05 -19.74 -12.29
C GLU A 528 1.74 -18.95 -12.11
N TYR A 529 1.25 -18.82 -10.86
CA TYR A 529 -0.05 -18.21 -10.55
C TYR A 529 0.03 -17.11 -9.49
N TYR A 530 1.22 -16.53 -9.26
CA TYR A 530 1.46 -15.63 -8.14
C TYR A 530 0.48 -14.44 -8.09
N ASN A 531 0.23 -13.75 -9.21
CA ASN A 531 -0.71 -12.62 -9.25
C ASN A 531 -2.21 -13.03 -9.30
N LYS A 532 -2.52 -14.33 -9.41
CA LYS A 532 -3.89 -14.86 -9.35
C LYS A 532 -4.31 -15.21 -7.92
N ASP A 533 -3.36 -15.31 -7.01
CA ASP A 533 -3.61 -15.62 -5.62
C ASP A 533 -4.22 -14.44 -4.86
N GLN A 534 -5.15 -14.78 -3.98
CA GLN A 534 -5.91 -13.81 -3.22
C GLN A 534 -5.03 -13.07 -2.21
N ALA A 535 -4.20 -13.76 -1.43
CA ALA A 535 -3.26 -13.13 -0.50
C ALA A 535 -2.30 -12.18 -1.23
N VAL A 536 -1.85 -12.56 -2.43
CA VAL A 536 -1.02 -11.68 -3.26
C VAL A 536 -1.77 -10.41 -3.67
N ARG A 537 -2.98 -10.53 -4.21
CA ARG A 537 -3.79 -9.36 -4.61
C ARG A 537 -4.10 -8.43 -3.43
N ILE A 538 -4.43 -9.01 -2.27
CA ILE A 538 -4.62 -8.28 -1.01
C ILE A 538 -3.37 -7.51 -0.66
N GLY A 539 -2.19 -8.15 -0.70
CA GLY A 539 -0.96 -7.48 -0.33
C GLY A 539 -0.53 -6.39 -1.31
N TYR A 540 -0.82 -6.52 -2.60
CA TYR A 540 -0.64 -5.42 -3.56
C TYR A 540 -1.46 -4.19 -3.17
N ILE A 541 -2.73 -4.36 -2.82
CA ILE A 541 -3.58 -3.26 -2.38
C ILE A 541 -3.08 -2.72 -1.03
N ALA A 542 -2.91 -3.59 -0.05
CA ALA A 542 -2.57 -3.21 1.31
C ALA A 542 -1.22 -2.52 1.44
N ASN A 543 -0.21 -2.95 0.70
CA ASN A 543 1.13 -2.39 0.78
C ASN A 543 1.36 -1.22 -0.18
N ARG A 544 0.60 -1.12 -1.29
CA ARG A 544 0.88 -0.16 -2.36
C ARG A 544 -0.13 0.96 -2.55
N THR A 545 -1.30 0.88 -1.93
CA THR A 545 -2.35 1.89 -2.08
C THR A 545 -2.83 2.40 -0.73
N ASN A 546 -3.28 3.65 -0.71
CA ASN A 546 -3.92 4.30 0.44
C ASN A 546 -5.45 4.25 0.33
N LEU A 547 -5.98 3.20 -0.31
CA LEU A 547 -7.43 3.03 -0.46
C LEU A 547 -8.12 2.88 0.91
N PHE A 548 -7.45 2.19 1.83
CA PHE A 548 -8.00 1.86 3.14
C PHE A 548 -7.12 2.43 4.24
N ASP A 549 -7.74 2.83 5.34
CA ASP A 549 -7.04 3.10 6.59
C ASP A 549 -6.67 1.80 7.29
N TYR A 550 -7.56 0.79 7.20
CA TYR A 550 -7.38 -0.51 7.84
C TYR A 550 -7.64 -1.66 6.88
N ILE A 551 -6.71 -2.60 6.81
CA ILE A 551 -6.93 -3.92 6.21
C ILE A 551 -6.73 -4.96 7.31
N ILE A 552 -7.81 -5.62 7.71
CA ILE A 552 -7.85 -6.57 8.82
C ILE A 552 -7.95 -7.96 8.22
N ILE A 553 -6.86 -8.73 8.24
CA ILE A 553 -6.81 -9.97 7.47
C ILE A 553 -7.52 -11.10 8.20
N GLN A 554 -8.43 -11.80 7.50
CA GLN A 554 -9.11 -12.98 8.00
C GLN A 554 -8.29 -14.26 7.75
N PRO A 555 -7.88 -15.00 8.79
CA PRO A 555 -7.18 -16.28 8.63
C PRO A 555 -8.10 -17.40 8.16
N SER A 556 -9.36 -17.45 8.62
CA SER A 556 -10.35 -18.51 8.39
C SER A 556 -10.02 -19.90 8.91
N TYR A 557 -8.86 -20.07 9.56
CA TYR A 557 -8.44 -21.32 10.17
C TYR A 557 -9.48 -21.89 11.13
N TYR A 558 -10.21 -21.03 11.84
CA TYR A 558 -11.29 -21.45 12.74
C TYR A 558 -12.34 -22.31 12.01
N PHE A 559 -12.71 -21.95 10.78
CA PHE A 559 -13.66 -22.71 9.95
C PHE A 559 -13.00 -23.74 9.03
N LYS A 560 -11.75 -23.52 8.64
CA LYS A 560 -11.03 -24.31 7.63
C LYS A 560 -9.71 -24.80 8.22
N ALA A 561 -9.77 -25.95 8.90
CA ALA A 561 -8.64 -26.51 9.67
C ALA A 561 -7.41 -26.90 8.81
N ASP A 562 -7.54 -26.94 7.49
CA ASP A 562 -6.43 -27.12 6.55
C ASP A 562 -5.62 -25.82 6.32
N GLN A 563 -6.22 -24.66 6.62
CA GLN A 563 -5.65 -23.34 6.34
C GLN A 563 -4.84 -22.80 7.52
N LYS A 564 -3.69 -23.40 7.79
CA LYS A 564 -2.80 -23.03 8.91
C LYS A 564 -2.04 -21.72 8.66
N ASN A 565 -2.75 -20.62 8.42
CA ASN A 565 -2.21 -19.34 8.01
C ASN A 565 -2.13 -18.28 9.13
N ILE A 566 -2.55 -18.61 10.37
CA ILE A 566 -2.44 -17.72 11.54
C ILE A 566 -1.05 -17.08 11.69
N PRO A 567 0.09 -17.82 11.58
CA PRO A 567 1.40 -17.19 11.72
C PRO A 567 1.68 -16.11 10.67
N PHE A 568 1.18 -16.26 9.44
CA PHE A 568 1.38 -15.29 8.37
C PHE A 568 0.54 -14.03 8.59
N VAL A 569 -0.71 -14.20 9.05
CA VAL A 569 -1.55 -13.08 9.47
C VAL A 569 -0.91 -12.36 10.65
N GLN A 570 -0.47 -13.08 11.68
CA GLN A 570 0.21 -12.51 12.84
C GLN A 570 1.47 -11.73 12.45
N ASN A 571 2.32 -12.30 11.61
CA ASN A 571 3.54 -11.64 11.15
C ASN A 571 3.20 -10.38 10.35
N SER A 572 2.19 -10.44 9.48
CA SER A 572 1.74 -9.31 8.68
C SER A 572 1.21 -8.16 9.56
N SER A 573 0.42 -8.47 10.59
CA SER A 573 -0.09 -7.46 11.52
C SER A 573 1.00 -6.86 12.41
N LYS A 574 1.99 -7.66 12.84
CA LYS A 574 3.12 -7.17 13.65
C LYS A 574 4.07 -6.27 12.87
N SER A 575 4.31 -6.58 11.60
CA SER A 575 5.17 -5.81 10.72
C SER A 575 4.44 -4.65 10.04
N ASN A 576 3.12 -4.55 10.22
CA ASN A 576 2.25 -3.58 9.56
C ASN A 576 2.37 -3.64 8.02
N MET A 577 2.55 -4.83 7.44
CA MET A 577 2.67 -5.05 6.01
C MET A 577 2.19 -6.45 5.67
N VAL A 578 1.56 -6.63 4.52
CA VAL A 578 1.11 -7.98 4.10
C VAL A 578 2.31 -8.78 3.60
N LEU A 579 2.53 -9.95 4.19
CA LEU A 579 3.67 -10.83 3.94
C LEU A 579 3.23 -12.16 3.36
N ASP A 580 3.95 -12.67 2.35
CA ASP A 580 3.70 -14.01 1.84
C ASP A 580 4.20 -15.11 2.78
N ILE A 581 4.06 -16.39 2.37
CA ILE A 581 4.51 -17.55 3.16
C ILE A 581 6.01 -17.58 3.48
N ASN A 582 6.82 -16.87 2.70
CA ASN A 582 8.26 -16.77 2.92
C ASN A 582 8.61 -15.56 3.80
N ASN A 583 7.59 -14.84 4.28
CA ASN A 583 7.68 -13.52 4.92
C ASN A 583 8.29 -12.45 3.99
N ASP A 584 8.21 -12.63 2.67
CA ASP A 584 8.56 -11.58 1.71
C ASP A 584 7.37 -10.58 1.63
N ILE A 585 7.68 -9.28 1.49
CA ILE A 585 6.66 -8.23 1.37
C ILE A 585 5.92 -8.41 0.05
N VAL A 586 4.62 -8.65 0.11
CA VAL A 586 3.79 -8.77 -1.09
C VAL A 586 3.73 -7.40 -1.79
N GLY A 587 4.06 -7.36 -3.08
CA GLY A 587 4.18 -6.09 -3.81
C GLY A 587 5.51 -5.37 -3.60
N GLY A 588 6.50 -6.02 -2.99
CA GLY A 588 7.90 -5.57 -2.90
C GLY A 588 8.19 -4.61 -1.76
N ILE A 589 7.59 -3.42 -1.78
CA ILE A 589 7.74 -2.41 -0.72
C ILE A 589 6.37 -1.96 -0.23
N LYS A 590 6.30 -1.60 1.05
CA LYS A 590 5.15 -0.89 1.59
C LYS A 590 5.38 0.62 1.46
N ASN A 591 4.61 1.28 0.62
CA ASN A 591 4.56 2.74 0.49
C ASN A 591 3.20 3.32 0.95
N SER A 592 2.25 2.46 1.32
CA SER A 592 0.97 2.86 1.88
C SER A 592 1.04 3.17 3.37
N LYS A 593 0.12 4.01 3.83
CA LYS A 593 -0.16 4.32 5.24
C LYS A 593 -1.16 3.34 5.87
N THR A 594 -1.81 2.50 5.06
CA THR A 594 -2.79 1.49 5.48
C THR A 594 -2.26 0.64 6.62
N LEU A 595 -2.99 0.54 7.72
CA LEU A 595 -2.63 -0.33 8.83
C LEU A 595 -3.11 -1.76 8.57
N VAL A 596 -2.27 -2.74 8.89
CA VAL A 596 -2.56 -4.16 8.71
C VAL A 596 -2.90 -4.81 10.05
N GLY A 597 -4.07 -5.44 10.11
CA GLY A 597 -4.65 -6.06 11.30
C GLY A 597 -4.96 -7.54 11.12
N ALA A 598 -5.62 -8.12 12.12
CA ALA A 598 -6.07 -9.50 12.12
C ALA A 598 -7.52 -9.62 12.60
N GLU A 599 -8.27 -10.53 11.99
CA GLU A 599 -9.62 -10.88 12.45
C GLU A 599 -9.59 -12.09 13.38
N MET A 600 -10.38 -12.02 14.46
CA MET A 600 -10.76 -13.15 15.31
C MET A 600 -12.02 -13.81 14.79
N GLU A 601 -12.12 -15.14 14.84
CA GLU A 601 -13.30 -15.88 14.39
C GLU A 601 -13.74 -16.90 15.44
N ILE A 602 -15.03 -16.88 15.80
CA ILE A 602 -15.70 -17.86 16.65
C ILE A 602 -17.18 -17.94 16.27
N ASP A 603 -17.85 -19.04 16.63
CA ASP A 603 -19.31 -19.17 16.58
C ASP A 603 -19.79 -20.27 17.55
N ALA A 604 -21.07 -20.65 17.48
CA ALA A 604 -21.65 -21.68 18.36
C ALA A 604 -21.01 -23.07 18.22
N ARG A 605 -20.22 -23.33 17.17
CA ARG A 605 -19.45 -24.58 17.03
C ARG A 605 -18.28 -24.64 17.99
N TYR A 606 -17.96 -23.56 18.71
CA TYR A 606 -16.91 -23.51 19.73
C TYR A 606 -16.97 -24.71 20.68
N ASN A 607 -18.16 -25.12 21.14
CA ASN A 607 -18.31 -26.25 22.07
C ASN A 607 -18.45 -27.62 21.42
N THR A 608 -18.37 -27.71 20.09
CA THR A 608 -18.45 -29.00 19.40
C THR A 608 -17.09 -29.69 19.44
N MET A 609 -17.04 -30.86 20.10
CA MET A 609 -15.89 -31.76 20.00
C MET A 609 -15.97 -32.47 18.65
N GLY A 610 -15.03 -32.18 17.74
CA GLY A 610 -14.94 -32.86 16.45
C GLY A 610 -14.44 -34.29 16.62
N ASP A 611 -14.98 -35.23 15.83
CA ASP A 611 -14.40 -36.57 15.67
C ASP A 611 -12.95 -36.47 15.18
N ASN A 612 -12.14 -37.49 15.53
CA ASN A 612 -10.67 -37.65 15.46
C ASN A 612 -9.92 -37.25 14.15
N VAL A 613 -10.57 -36.65 13.15
CA VAL A 613 -9.94 -36.09 11.94
C VAL A 613 -9.77 -34.56 12.03
N TYR A 614 -10.52 -33.88 12.91
CA TYR A 614 -10.55 -32.42 13.06
C TYR A 614 -10.43 -32.02 14.53
N LYS A 615 -9.23 -31.62 14.97
CA LYS A 615 -9.01 -31.00 16.29
C LYS A 615 -10.06 -29.92 16.56
N GLY A 616 -10.69 -29.92 17.74
CA GLY A 616 -11.92 -29.16 18.05
C GLY A 616 -11.81 -27.64 17.84
N TYR A 617 -12.96 -26.98 17.65
CA TYR A 617 -13.06 -25.53 17.46
C TYR A 617 -12.40 -24.72 18.59
N GLN A 618 -12.43 -25.22 19.83
CA GLN A 618 -11.73 -24.60 20.97
C GLN A 618 -10.21 -24.55 20.79
N GLU A 619 -9.59 -25.61 20.25
CA GLU A 619 -8.15 -25.63 19.99
C GLU A 619 -7.78 -24.57 18.96
N ARG A 620 -8.56 -24.49 17.86
CA ARG A 620 -8.31 -23.50 16.80
C ARG A 620 -8.50 -22.08 17.32
N TYR A 621 -9.58 -21.82 18.06
CA TYR A 621 -9.79 -20.52 18.70
C TYR A 621 -8.65 -20.15 19.67
N SER A 622 -8.13 -21.11 20.44
CA SER A 622 -6.98 -20.89 21.32
C SER A 622 -5.72 -20.46 20.55
N GLU A 623 -5.50 -20.97 19.34
CA GLU A 623 -4.42 -20.50 18.45
C GLU A 623 -4.60 -19.03 18.04
N TYR A 624 -5.84 -18.60 17.75
CA TYR A 624 -6.15 -17.19 17.49
C TYR A 624 -5.85 -16.31 18.70
N VAL A 625 -6.35 -16.70 19.89
CA VAL A 625 -6.11 -15.95 21.14
C VAL A 625 -4.61 -15.81 21.39
N LYS A 626 -3.84 -16.91 21.29
CA LYS A 626 -2.39 -16.89 21.46
C LYS A 626 -1.69 -15.97 20.46
N ALA A 627 -2.14 -15.96 19.21
CA ALA A 627 -1.53 -15.15 18.17
C ALA A 627 -1.86 -13.66 18.33
N PHE A 628 -3.14 -13.33 18.51
CA PHE A 628 -3.66 -11.98 18.31
C PHE A 628 -3.80 -11.16 19.61
N SER A 629 -3.87 -11.79 20.78
CA SER A 629 -3.75 -11.08 22.07
C SER A 629 -2.38 -10.39 22.25
N SER A 630 -1.35 -10.90 21.55
CA SER A 630 0.01 -10.37 21.61
C SER A 630 0.28 -9.17 20.70
N LEU A 631 -0.71 -8.76 19.90
CA LEU A 631 -0.55 -7.65 18.96
C LEU A 631 -0.43 -6.30 19.68
N ASN A 632 0.19 -5.33 19.03
CA ASN A 632 0.37 -3.99 19.58
C ASN A 632 -0.99 -3.29 19.70
N LYS A 633 -1.09 -2.33 20.63
CA LYS A 633 -2.32 -1.55 20.82
C LYS A 633 -2.72 -0.79 19.55
N GLU A 634 -1.73 -0.39 18.73
CA GLU A 634 -1.89 0.27 17.43
C GLU A 634 -2.24 -0.68 16.27
N THR A 635 -2.41 -1.98 16.50
CA THR A 635 -2.82 -2.92 15.45
C THR A 635 -4.35 -3.02 15.38
N PRO A 636 -5.00 -2.77 14.23
CA PRO A 636 -6.46 -2.91 14.13
C PRO A 636 -6.87 -4.39 14.27
N VAL A 637 -8.00 -4.63 14.94
CA VAL A 637 -8.57 -5.97 15.17
C VAL A 637 -10.06 -5.93 14.92
N ALA A 638 -10.57 -6.91 14.19
CA ALA A 638 -11.99 -7.19 14.05
C ALA A 638 -12.32 -8.55 14.67
N PHE A 639 -13.58 -8.76 15.02
CA PHE A 639 -14.02 -9.97 15.69
C PHE A 639 -15.35 -10.46 15.10
N TYR A 640 -15.28 -11.58 14.37
CA TYR A 640 -16.43 -12.36 13.95
C TYR A 640 -16.91 -13.28 15.07
N ALA A 641 -18.19 -13.21 15.42
CA ALA A 641 -18.80 -14.02 16.49
C ALA A 641 -20.10 -14.74 16.09
N GLY A 642 -20.28 -15.00 14.79
CA GLY A 642 -21.48 -15.64 14.26
C GLY A 642 -22.69 -14.71 14.19
N THR A 643 -23.87 -15.30 14.04
CA THR A 643 -25.16 -14.59 14.11
C THR A 643 -25.44 -14.09 15.53
N ARG A 644 -26.43 -13.20 15.68
CA ARG A 644 -26.86 -12.68 16.99
C ARG A 644 -27.12 -13.81 18.01
N ASP A 645 -27.85 -14.85 17.63
CA ASP A 645 -28.16 -15.97 18.54
C ASP A 645 -26.92 -16.79 18.92
N GLU A 646 -25.97 -16.97 17.99
CA GLU A 646 -24.71 -17.68 18.27
C GLU A 646 -23.80 -16.87 19.19
N PHE A 647 -23.69 -15.56 18.96
CA PHE A 647 -22.91 -14.64 19.80
C PHE A 647 -23.38 -14.64 21.25
N PHE A 648 -24.69 -14.72 21.49
CA PHE A 648 -25.26 -14.70 22.84
C PHE A 648 -25.31 -16.07 23.53
N THR A 649 -24.77 -17.13 22.92
CA THR A 649 -24.47 -18.34 23.69
C THR A 649 -23.40 -18.05 24.75
N GLU A 650 -23.57 -18.61 25.95
CA GLU A 650 -22.72 -18.29 27.12
C GLU A 650 -21.23 -18.39 26.80
N ASP A 651 -20.80 -19.50 26.18
CA ASP A 651 -19.38 -19.75 25.93
C ASP A 651 -18.79 -18.82 24.84
N VAL A 652 -19.56 -18.51 23.79
CA VAL A 652 -19.11 -17.58 22.75
C VAL A 652 -19.01 -16.16 23.32
N TYR A 653 -20.03 -15.75 24.08
CA TYR A 653 -20.08 -14.43 24.70
C TYR A 653 -18.90 -14.21 25.66
N GLU A 654 -18.60 -15.19 26.52
CA GLU A 654 -17.46 -15.11 27.43
C GLU A 654 -16.11 -15.18 26.71
N ALA A 655 -15.98 -15.97 25.64
CA ALA A 655 -14.76 -16.02 24.84
C ALA A 655 -14.47 -14.66 24.19
N VAL A 656 -15.46 -14.03 23.57
CA VAL A 656 -15.35 -12.69 22.97
C VAL A 656 -14.97 -11.66 24.02
N LYS A 657 -15.66 -11.64 25.17
CA LYS A 657 -15.35 -10.74 26.30
C LYS A 657 -13.93 -10.93 26.81
N SER A 658 -13.51 -12.17 26.99
CA SER A 658 -12.17 -12.52 27.48
C SER A 658 -11.10 -12.03 26.51
N PHE A 659 -11.31 -12.19 25.20
CA PHE A 659 -10.38 -11.68 24.21
C PHE A 659 -10.26 -10.16 24.23
N PHE A 660 -11.37 -9.41 24.23
CA PHE A 660 -11.31 -7.94 24.29
C PHE A 660 -10.69 -7.42 25.59
N ARG A 661 -10.85 -8.16 26.71
CA ARG A 661 -10.11 -7.86 27.96
C ARG A 661 -8.60 -8.13 27.86
N SER A 662 -8.18 -9.05 26.99
CA SER A 662 -6.79 -9.50 26.89
C SER A 662 -5.90 -8.63 26.00
N ILE A 663 -6.48 -7.92 25.04
CA ILE A 663 -5.74 -7.07 24.11
C ILE A 663 -5.36 -5.73 24.76
N LYS A 664 -4.17 -5.22 24.40
CA LYS A 664 -3.55 -4.03 25.01
C LYS A 664 -4.06 -2.70 24.47
#